data_AF-A0A7Y0A128-F1
#
_entry.id   AF-A0A7Y0A128-F1
#
_cell.length_a   1.000
_cell.length_b   1.000
_cell.length_c   1.000
_cell.angle_alpha   90.00
_cell.angle_beta   90.00
_cell.angle_gamma   90.00
#
_symmetry.space_group_name_H-M   'P 1'
#
loop_
_entity.id
_entity.type
_entity.pdbx_description
1 polymer ?
#
loop_
_entity_poly.entity_id
_entity_poly.type
_entity_poly.pdbx_seq_one_letter_code
_entity_poly.pdbx_strand_id
1 'polypeptide(L)'
;MIVGTAGHIDHGKTSLVKALTGVDTDRLKEEKARGISIELGYAYVPLENGDVLGLIDVPGHEKLVHTMTAGASGIDFALLVIAADDGVMPQTREHLAIVELLGIRRGAIAVTKIDRVDATRLREVHEEVAAFVAASVLRDAPVFDTCAPQASDPGVAALDAHLRAQAVAWRMKRDDGLFRLAVDRVFTLAGQGTIVTGTVVAGNVSVGDTMLLAPGNQPVRVRSIHAQNRPAETGRAGQRCALNLAGIEKSAIERGDWIVDPRLSQASERIDATLTLLADAPHALEHWTPLHVHLGTQHQVAHVALLEGDTLGPGQRARVQLVFERPLCAVPGDRFVVRNAQANRTVGGGHVLDPFAPSRKRRTPERLAWLDAMQTWLDTGSLDALFARAPHGLSRALLERLTGMLASALALPPDTRVIERPGHDALLVAGAAWQTLAERLTGALAQYHERAPDELGPDVSRLRRIAAPLVDDVLWRALVDDAAARGALVKRGPWLHLPGHSVTLDAADQALAAALLPQIEAGRFDPPWVRDLANAHHVPEERVRQLLRKLARQGELFQVVHDLFYHQNVIRELASIAATEARKNAGTVAAAPFRDATGLGRKRAIQLLEFFDRVGYTRFHRGLHLLRTDSRWLDPH
;
A
#
# COMPACT_ATOMS: atom_id res chain seq x y z
N MET A 1 -24.78 4.98 14.33
CA MET A 1 -24.78 6.11 13.38
C MET A 1 -24.25 7.34 14.10
N ILE A 2 -23.30 8.07 13.51
CA ILE A 2 -22.79 9.34 14.05
C ILE A 2 -23.36 10.52 13.26
N VAL A 3 -24.08 11.40 13.95
CA VAL A 3 -24.62 12.67 13.43
C VAL A 3 -23.68 13.79 13.82
N GLY A 4 -23.23 14.60 12.86
CA GLY A 4 -22.48 15.82 13.15
C GLY A 4 -23.27 17.07 12.85
N THR A 5 -23.29 18.00 13.80
CA THR A 5 -23.94 19.30 13.60
C THR A 5 -23.06 20.20 12.74
N ALA A 6 -23.66 20.95 11.82
CA ALA A 6 -22.98 21.93 10.99
C ALA A 6 -23.82 23.22 10.96
N GLY A 7 -23.18 24.38 11.01
CA GLY A 7 -23.90 25.66 10.92
C GLY A 7 -23.13 26.81 11.54
N HIS A 8 -23.56 28.04 11.26
CA HIS A 8 -22.93 29.26 11.77
C HIS A 8 -22.89 29.30 13.31
N ILE A 9 -21.96 30.08 13.85
CA ILE A 9 -21.90 30.39 15.28
C ILE A 9 -23.25 30.95 15.77
N ASP A 10 -23.63 30.64 17.01
CA ASP A 10 -24.87 31.10 17.66
C ASP A 10 -26.20 30.74 16.97
N HIS A 11 -26.18 29.82 15.99
CA HIS A 11 -27.39 29.24 15.40
C HIS A 11 -28.04 28.14 16.29
N GLY A 12 -27.55 27.93 17.51
CA GLY A 12 -28.19 27.02 18.47
C GLY A 12 -27.82 25.54 18.34
N LYS A 13 -26.68 25.19 17.71
CA LYS A 13 -26.19 23.79 17.58
C LYS A 13 -26.13 23.06 18.93
N THR A 14 -25.40 23.61 19.90
CA THR A 14 -25.23 23.05 21.26
C THR A 14 -26.55 22.95 22.01
N SER A 15 -27.40 23.97 21.90
CA SER A 15 -28.74 23.96 22.53
C SER A 15 -29.61 22.85 21.94
N LEU A 16 -29.55 22.64 20.63
CA LEU A 16 -30.28 21.57 19.95
C LEU A 16 -29.75 20.19 20.35
N VAL A 17 -28.43 20.00 20.41
CA VAL A 17 -27.83 18.73 20.88
C VAL A 17 -28.25 18.43 22.31
N LYS A 18 -28.27 19.43 23.19
CA LYS A 18 -28.76 19.28 24.56
C LYS A 18 -30.25 18.93 24.61
N ALA A 19 -31.09 19.54 23.77
CA ALA A 19 -32.51 19.22 23.68
C ALA A 19 -32.76 17.79 23.18
N LEU A 20 -31.96 17.31 22.22
CA LEU A 20 -32.05 15.96 21.66
C LEU A 20 -31.52 14.87 22.63
N THR A 21 -30.48 15.17 23.40
CA THR A 21 -29.72 14.14 24.14
C THR A 21 -29.79 14.26 25.65
N GLY A 22 -30.18 15.43 26.17
CA GLY A 22 -30.06 15.79 27.58
C GLY A 22 -28.63 16.09 28.05
N VAL A 23 -27.62 15.99 27.16
CA VAL A 23 -26.21 16.17 27.50
C VAL A 23 -25.74 17.57 27.14
N ASP A 24 -25.09 18.23 28.09
CA ASP A 24 -24.39 19.51 27.87
C ASP A 24 -23.02 19.26 27.23
N THR A 25 -22.85 19.71 25.97
CA THR A 25 -21.64 19.48 25.19
C THR A 25 -20.52 20.47 25.49
N ASP A 26 -20.84 21.66 26.00
CA ASP A 26 -19.86 22.65 26.44
C ASP A 26 -19.27 22.21 27.79
N ARG A 27 -18.02 21.77 27.79
CA ARG A 27 -17.36 21.21 28.98
C ARG A 27 -16.35 22.17 29.60
N LEU A 28 -15.77 23.06 28.80
CA LEU A 28 -14.77 24.01 29.26
C LEU A 28 -15.43 25.20 29.96
N LYS A 29 -14.78 25.72 31.02
CA LYS A 29 -15.23 26.94 31.70
C LYS A 29 -15.30 28.14 30.74
N GLU A 30 -14.40 28.18 29.76
CA GLU A 30 -14.34 29.23 28.73
C GLU A 30 -15.51 29.14 27.74
N GLU A 31 -15.92 27.93 27.34
CA GLU A 31 -17.10 27.72 26.48
C GLU A 31 -18.35 28.27 27.15
N LYS A 32 -18.55 27.91 28.42
CA LYS A 32 -19.70 28.38 29.23
C LYS A 32 -19.69 29.89 29.48
N ALA A 33 -18.51 30.49 29.61
CA ALA A 33 -18.38 31.93 29.86
C ALA A 33 -18.60 32.77 28.59
N ARG A 34 -18.23 32.24 27.42
CA ARG A 34 -18.31 32.96 26.14
C ARG A 34 -19.52 32.58 25.29
N GLY A 35 -20.22 31.49 25.61
CA GLY A 35 -21.35 30.98 24.84
C GLY A 35 -20.97 30.38 23.49
N ILE A 36 -19.69 30.01 23.31
CA ILE A 36 -19.14 29.47 22.06
C ILE A 36 -18.49 28.12 22.31
N SER A 37 -18.79 27.11 21.49
CA SER A 37 -18.09 25.82 21.55
C SER A 37 -16.70 25.94 20.95
N ILE A 38 -15.70 25.42 21.66
CA ILE A 38 -14.27 25.52 21.33
C ILE A 38 -13.73 24.15 20.95
N GLU A 39 -14.05 23.12 21.74
CA GLU A 39 -13.73 21.72 21.46
C GLU A 39 -14.93 20.99 20.83
N LEU A 40 -14.68 19.80 20.27
CA LEU A 40 -15.74 18.91 19.80
C LEU A 40 -16.53 18.37 21.00
N GLY A 41 -17.83 18.63 21.01
CA GLY A 41 -18.76 18.08 21.98
C GLY A 41 -19.27 16.71 21.55
N TYR A 42 -19.47 15.80 22.50
CA TYR A 42 -19.95 14.45 22.19
C TYR A 42 -21.08 14.04 23.12
N ALA A 43 -22.17 13.59 22.54
CA ALA A 43 -23.32 13.03 23.23
C ALA A 43 -23.70 11.67 22.59
N TYR A 44 -24.14 10.72 23.40
CA TYR A 44 -24.49 9.38 22.94
C TYR A 44 -25.84 8.97 23.52
N VAL A 45 -26.75 8.55 22.65
CA VAL A 45 -28.10 8.13 23.01
C VAL A 45 -28.26 6.63 22.68
N PRO A 46 -28.47 5.76 23.68
CA PRO A 46 -28.83 4.36 23.44
C PRO A 46 -30.11 4.24 22.61
N LEU A 47 -30.14 3.29 21.69
CA LEU A 47 -31.33 2.89 20.94
C LEU A 47 -31.86 1.53 21.46
N GLU A 48 -33.14 1.26 21.22
CA GLU A 48 -33.81 0.05 21.69
C GLU A 48 -33.24 -1.24 21.09
N ASN A 49 -32.68 -1.16 19.88
CA ASN A 49 -32.04 -2.28 19.19
C ASN A 49 -30.60 -2.56 19.68
N GLY A 50 -30.12 -1.83 20.70
CA GLY A 50 -28.77 -1.96 21.24
C GLY A 50 -27.72 -1.07 20.56
N ASP A 51 -28.07 -0.43 19.44
CA ASP A 51 -27.20 0.55 18.78
C ASP A 51 -27.12 1.85 19.58
N VAL A 52 -26.24 2.75 19.14
CA VAL A 52 -26.05 4.07 19.73
C VAL A 52 -26.09 5.13 18.63
N LEU A 53 -26.92 6.14 18.87
CA LEU A 53 -26.92 7.39 18.14
C LEU A 53 -25.89 8.32 18.77
N GLY A 54 -24.80 8.60 18.05
CA GLY A 54 -23.79 9.57 18.47
C GLY A 54 -24.08 10.93 17.86
N LEU A 55 -24.00 12.00 18.66
CA LEU A 55 -24.05 13.38 18.19
C LEU A 55 -22.69 14.04 18.47
N ILE A 56 -22.12 14.64 17.43
CA ILE A 56 -20.92 15.45 17.49
C ILE A 56 -21.35 16.90 17.32
N ASP A 57 -21.17 17.68 18.38
CA ASP A 57 -21.32 19.13 18.35
C ASP A 57 -20.01 19.73 17.84
N VAL A 58 -20.10 20.43 16.71
CA VAL A 58 -18.93 20.90 15.97
C VAL A 58 -18.87 22.42 16.06
N PRO A 59 -17.72 22.99 16.46
CA PRO A 59 -17.60 24.44 16.55
C PRO A 59 -17.86 25.10 15.19
N GLY A 60 -18.68 26.16 15.20
CA GLY A 60 -19.07 26.85 13.96
C GLY A 60 -18.13 27.96 13.51
N HIS A 61 -17.14 28.33 14.33
CA HIS A 61 -16.30 29.50 14.09
C HIS A 61 -15.23 29.23 13.00
N GLU A 62 -14.95 30.21 12.13
CA GLU A 62 -13.97 30.08 11.01
C GLU A 62 -12.58 29.55 11.45
N LYS A 63 -12.07 30.03 12.59
CA LYS A 63 -10.77 29.64 13.17
C LYS A 63 -10.78 28.19 13.66
N LEU A 64 -11.94 27.60 13.86
CA LEU A 64 -12.14 26.25 14.39
C LEU A 64 -12.53 25.24 13.31
N VAL A 65 -12.46 25.61 12.03
CA VAL A 65 -12.69 24.67 10.92
C VAL A 65 -11.71 23.49 10.97
N HIS A 66 -10.46 23.69 11.40
CA HIS A 66 -9.52 22.58 11.62
C HIS A 66 -10.04 21.56 12.67
N THR A 67 -10.82 22.03 13.64
CA THR A 67 -11.46 21.19 14.66
C THR A 67 -12.74 20.57 14.14
N MET A 68 -13.51 21.28 13.32
CA MET A 68 -14.60 20.68 12.54
C MET A 68 -14.13 19.52 11.67
N THR A 69 -13.13 19.73 10.82
CA THR A 69 -12.69 18.70 9.85
C THR A 69 -12.21 17.44 10.54
N ALA A 70 -11.53 17.58 11.69
CA ALA A 70 -11.10 16.44 12.49
C ALA A 70 -12.28 15.63 13.04
N GLY A 71 -13.31 16.30 13.60
CA GLY A 71 -14.52 15.64 14.09
C GLY A 71 -15.39 15.07 12.97
N ALA A 72 -15.29 15.66 11.78
CA ALA A 72 -16.11 15.29 10.63
C ALA A 72 -15.67 14.00 9.92
N SER A 73 -14.43 13.56 10.14
CA SER A 73 -13.91 12.29 9.61
C SER A 73 -14.71 11.04 10.00
N GLY A 74 -15.51 11.13 11.08
CA GLY A 74 -16.37 10.05 11.56
C GLY A 74 -17.87 10.26 11.36
N ILE A 75 -18.30 11.35 10.73
CA ILE A 75 -19.72 11.65 10.56
C ILE A 75 -20.32 10.74 9.48
N ASP A 76 -21.46 10.14 9.80
CA ASP A 76 -22.28 9.37 8.87
C ASP A 76 -23.42 10.21 8.28
N PHE A 77 -23.93 11.17 9.06
CA PHE A 77 -25.12 11.95 8.77
C PHE A 77 -24.94 13.41 9.19
N ALA A 78 -25.25 14.37 8.32
CA ALA A 78 -25.11 15.79 8.63
C ALA A 78 -26.42 16.38 9.21
N LEU A 79 -26.32 17.17 10.27
CA LEU A 79 -27.41 18.00 10.77
C LEU A 79 -27.07 19.47 10.55
N LEU A 80 -27.64 20.08 9.51
CA LEU A 80 -27.42 21.48 9.17
C LEU A 80 -28.35 22.37 10.00
N VAL A 81 -27.78 23.24 10.84
CA VAL A 81 -28.50 24.09 11.78
C VAL A 81 -28.48 25.54 11.29
N ILE A 82 -29.66 26.10 11.07
CA ILE A 82 -29.86 27.44 10.51
C ILE A 82 -30.82 28.19 11.41
N ALA A 83 -30.43 29.36 11.92
CA ALA A 83 -31.33 30.13 12.76
C ALA A 83 -32.32 30.93 11.91
N ALA A 84 -33.59 30.98 12.33
CA ALA A 84 -34.65 31.66 11.61
C ALA A 84 -34.50 33.19 11.65
N ASP A 85 -33.81 33.74 12.64
CA ASP A 85 -33.49 35.17 12.72
C ASP A 85 -32.47 35.56 11.64
N ASP A 86 -31.37 34.81 11.52
CA ASP A 86 -30.25 35.14 10.63
C ASP A 86 -30.37 34.60 9.20
N GLY A 87 -30.95 33.42 8.99
CA GLY A 87 -30.98 32.76 7.68
C GLY A 87 -29.64 32.12 7.29
N VAL A 88 -29.34 32.04 5.98
CA VAL A 88 -28.15 31.32 5.48
C VAL A 88 -26.89 32.19 5.53
N MET A 89 -26.07 31.94 6.56
CA MET A 89 -24.82 32.66 6.79
C MET A 89 -23.61 32.08 6.04
N PRO A 90 -22.51 32.85 5.83
CA PRO A 90 -21.31 32.37 5.14
C PRO A 90 -20.70 31.09 5.71
N GLN A 91 -20.67 30.92 7.04
CA GLN A 91 -20.18 29.69 7.68
C GLN A 91 -21.11 28.49 7.41
N THR A 92 -22.42 28.72 7.26
CA THR A 92 -23.36 27.66 6.84
C THR A 92 -23.00 27.15 5.45
N ARG A 93 -22.64 28.06 4.52
CA ARG A 93 -22.16 27.72 3.17
C ARG A 93 -20.85 26.95 3.21
N GLU A 94 -19.88 27.43 3.99
CA GLU A 94 -18.58 26.76 4.14
C GLU A 94 -18.74 25.36 4.75
N HIS A 95 -19.56 25.21 5.79
CA HIS A 95 -19.77 23.91 6.42
C HIS A 95 -20.45 22.92 5.50
N LEU A 96 -21.45 23.34 4.71
CA LEU A 96 -22.08 22.47 3.71
C LEU A 96 -21.04 21.99 2.68
N ALA A 97 -20.20 22.90 2.18
CA ALA A 97 -19.13 22.53 1.26
C ALA A 97 -18.16 21.51 1.89
N ILE A 98 -17.77 21.69 3.16
CA ILE A 98 -16.92 20.73 3.88
C ILE A 98 -17.60 19.36 4.01
N VAL A 99 -18.89 19.34 4.38
CA VAL A 99 -19.69 18.10 4.49
C VAL A 99 -19.71 17.35 3.16
N GLU A 100 -19.88 18.06 2.05
CA GLU A 100 -19.87 17.48 0.69
C GLU A 100 -18.49 16.94 0.30
N LEU A 101 -17.42 17.70 0.56
CA LEU A 101 -16.05 17.27 0.29
C LEU A 101 -15.68 16.01 1.07
N LEU A 102 -16.12 15.93 2.33
CA LEU A 102 -16.00 14.76 3.19
C LEU A 102 -16.94 13.61 2.80
N GLY A 103 -17.76 13.77 1.76
CA GLY A 103 -18.55 12.70 1.16
C GLY A 103 -19.78 12.30 1.96
N ILE A 104 -20.23 13.14 2.89
CA ILE A 104 -21.46 12.91 3.65
C ILE A 104 -22.63 13.27 2.75
N ARG A 105 -23.42 12.25 2.37
CA ARG A 105 -24.51 12.39 1.37
C ARG A 105 -25.91 12.40 1.96
N ARG A 106 -26.04 12.23 3.27
CA ARG A 106 -27.33 12.14 3.97
C ARG A 106 -27.33 13.16 5.10
N GLY A 107 -28.47 13.80 5.31
CA GLY A 107 -28.61 14.79 6.36
C GLY A 107 -30.04 15.24 6.58
N ALA A 108 -30.20 16.10 7.57
CA ALA A 108 -31.43 16.82 7.91
C ALA A 108 -31.10 18.29 8.16
N ILE A 109 -32.09 19.16 8.02
CA ILE A 109 -31.96 20.60 8.26
C ILE A 109 -32.84 20.97 9.46
N ALA A 110 -32.26 21.64 10.45
CA ALA A 110 -32.97 22.18 11.59
C ALA A 110 -32.99 23.71 11.50
N VAL A 111 -34.17 24.28 11.31
CA VAL A 111 -34.40 25.72 11.41
C VAL A 111 -34.68 26.03 12.88
N THR A 112 -33.76 26.71 13.54
CA THR A 112 -33.81 27.00 14.98
C THR A 112 -34.32 28.40 15.27
N LYS A 113 -34.62 28.68 16.54
CA LYS A 113 -35.06 30.01 17.02
C LYS A 113 -36.34 30.53 16.35
N ILE A 114 -37.25 29.62 15.99
CA ILE A 114 -38.53 29.97 15.37
C ILE A 114 -39.41 30.84 16.29
N ASP A 115 -39.17 30.80 17.60
CA ASP A 115 -39.81 31.63 18.62
C ASP A 115 -39.50 33.13 18.49
N ARG A 116 -38.43 33.48 17.75
CA ARG A 116 -37.96 34.86 17.62
C ARG A 116 -38.44 35.59 16.37
N VAL A 117 -39.14 34.89 15.48
CA VAL A 117 -39.54 35.42 14.18
C VAL A 117 -41.03 35.24 13.93
N ASP A 118 -41.58 36.06 13.05
CA ASP A 118 -42.96 35.90 12.60
C ASP A 118 -43.08 34.87 11.45
N ALA A 119 -44.32 34.52 11.11
CA ALA A 119 -44.62 33.55 10.06
C ALA A 119 -44.20 34.04 8.65
N THR A 120 -43.96 35.34 8.45
CA THR A 120 -43.48 35.86 7.17
C THR A 120 -42.00 35.59 7.04
N ARG A 121 -41.22 35.98 8.05
CA ARG A 121 -39.78 35.73 8.11
C ARG A 121 -39.45 34.25 8.07
N LEU A 122 -40.22 33.41 8.76
CA LEU A 122 -40.01 31.96 8.70
C LEU A 122 -40.15 31.39 7.27
N ARG A 123 -41.15 31.86 6.51
CA ARG A 123 -41.32 31.47 5.09
C ARG A 123 -40.17 31.95 4.22
N GLU A 124 -39.70 33.19 4.42
CA GLU A 124 -38.52 33.70 3.70
C GLU A 124 -37.28 32.83 3.93
N VAL A 125 -37.04 32.43 5.18
CA VAL A 125 -35.91 31.56 5.51
C VAL A 125 -36.10 30.17 4.90
N HIS A 126 -37.31 29.62 4.86
CA HIS A 126 -37.57 28.35 4.17
C HIS A 126 -37.25 28.43 2.68
N GLU A 127 -37.65 29.52 2.01
CA GLU A 127 -37.32 29.77 0.60
C GLU A 127 -35.81 29.93 0.39
N GLU A 128 -35.12 30.65 1.29
CA GLU A 128 -33.67 30.82 1.27
C GLU A 128 -32.93 29.49 1.44
N VAL A 129 -33.36 28.68 2.41
CA VAL A 129 -32.81 27.34 2.66
C VAL A 129 -33.02 26.44 1.45
N ALA A 130 -34.22 26.40 0.89
CA ALA A 130 -34.53 25.59 -0.28
C ALA A 130 -33.66 25.99 -1.49
N ALA A 131 -33.50 27.30 -1.76
CA ALA A 131 -32.64 27.80 -2.81
C ALA A 131 -31.17 27.45 -2.57
N PHE A 132 -30.71 27.55 -1.32
CA PHE A 132 -29.33 27.25 -0.94
C PHE A 132 -28.99 25.76 -1.12
N VAL A 133 -29.87 24.84 -0.71
CA VAL A 133 -29.59 23.40 -0.78
C VAL A 133 -29.95 22.76 -2.13
N ALA A 134 -30.62 23.48 -3.03
CA ALA A 134 -31.11 22.96 -4.31
C ALA A 134 -30.02 22.28 -5.18
N ALA A 135 -28.79 22.81 -5.17
CA ALA A 135 -27.65 22.28 -5.93
C ALA A 135 -26.71 21.39 -5.09
N SER A 136 -27.10 21.06 -3.84
CA SER A 136 -26.28 20.33 -2.88
C SER A 136 -26.71 18.87 -2.71
N VAL A 137 -25.91 18.11 -1.97
CA VAL A 137 -26.27 16.74 -1.52
C VAL A 137 -27.49 16.70 -0.59
N LEU A 138 -27.88 17.84 0.00
CA LEU A 138 -29.01 17.95 0.94
C LEU A 138 -30.29 18.49 0.29
N ARG A 139 -30.39 18.50 -1.05
CA ARG A 139 -31.57 19.00 -1.77
C ARG A 139 -32.91 18.39 -1.34
N ASP A 140 -32.90 17.11 -0.97
CA ASP A 140 -34.09 16.34 -0.57
C ASP A 140 -34.10 16.08 0.94
N ALA A 141 -33.26 16.79 1.71
CA ALA A 141 -33.18 16.62 3.15
C ALA A 141 -34.45 17.18 3.84
N PRO A 142 -35.00 16.48 4.83
CA PRO A 142 -36.14 16.98 5.59
C PRO A 142 -35.75 18.22 6.42
N VAL A 143 -36.66 19.19 6.46
CA VAL A 143 -36.52 20.44 7.22
C VAL A 143 -37.41 20.37 8.45
N PHE A 144 -36.85 20.69 9.61
CA PHE A 144 -37.55 20.71 10.89
C PHE A 144 -37.46 22.09 11.52
N ASP A 145 -38.62 22.68 11.80
CA ASP A 145 -38.73 23.93 12.56
C ASP A 145 -38.64 23.61 14.05
N THR A 146 -37.66 24.16 14.75
CA THR A 146 -37.30 23.76 16.12
C THR A 146 -37.15 24.95 17.07
N CYS A 147 -37.65 24.77 18.29
CA CYS A 147 -37.44 25.68 19.41
C CYS A 147 -36.78 24.95 20.58
N ALA A 148 -35.45 24.79 20.53
CA ALA A 148 -34.68 24.06 21.55
C ALA A 148 -34.88 24.55 23.01
N PRO A 149 -35.09 25.86 23.29
CA PRO A 149 -35.37 26.32 24.65
C PRO A 149 -36.74 25.88 25.21
N GLN A 150 -37.70 25.56 24.34
CA GLN A 150 -39.04 25.14 24.75
C GLN A 150 -39.03 23.66 25.15
N ALA A 151 -39.49 23.38 26.37
CA ALA A 151 -39.64 22.00 26.83
C ALA A 151 -40.70 21.27 25.98
N SER A 152 -40.35 20.07 25.50
CA SER A 152 -41.22 19.24 24.65
C SER A 152 -41.67 19.92 23.35
N ASP A 153 -40.79 20.72 22.73
CA ASP A 153 -41.02 21.30 21.41
C ASP A 153 -41.36 20.19 20.37
N PRO A 154 -42.48 20.31 19.63
CA PRO A 154 -42.89 19.30 18.66
C PRO A 154 -41.89 19.14 17.51
N GLY A 155 -41.17 20.21 17.15
CA GLY A 155 -40.13 20.22 16.13
C GLY A 155 -38.92 19.40 16.53
N VAL A 156 -38.39 19.65 17.74
CA VAL A 156 -37.30 18.86 18.32
C VAL A 156 -37.71 17.39 18.45
N ALA A 157 -38.95 17.10 18.88
CA ALA A 157 -39.45 15.73 18.99
C ALA A 157 -39.53 15.03 17.61
N ALA A 158 -40.00 15.73 16.57
CA ALA A 158 -40.05 15.21 15.20
C ALA A 158 -38.64 14.94 14.64
N LEU A 159 -37.69 15.84 14.90
CA LEU A 159 -36.28 15.66 14.53
C LEU A 159 -35.67 14.46 15.24
N ASP A 160 -35.86 14.31 16.56
CA ASP A 160 -35.36 13.16 17.33
C ASP A 160 -35.91 11.83 16.78
N ALA A 161 -37.23 11.76 16.54
CA ALA A 161 -37.86 10.59 15.95
C ALA A 161 -37.27 10.25 14.56
N HIS A 162 -37.04 11.26 13.73
CA HIS A 162 -36.41 11.07 12.42
C HIS A 162 -34.97 10.53 12.54
N LEU A 163 -34.14 11.14 13.40
CA LEU A 163 -32.75 10.72 13.60
C LEU A 163 -32.66 9.29 14.14
N ARG A 164 -33.55 8.91 15.08
CA ARG A 164 -33.64 7.53 15.59
C ARG A 164 -34.04 6.54 14.50
N ALA A 165 -35.04 6.88 13.69
CA ALA A 165 -35.47 6.03 12.58
C ALA A 165 -34.33 5.82 11.55
N GLN A 166 -33.61 6.90 11.20
CA GLN A 166 -32.43 6.81 10.33
C GLN A 166 -31.32 5.96 10.95
N ALA A 167 -31.09 6.10 12.27
CA ALA A 167 -30.07 5.33 12.97
C ALA A 167 -30.37 3.83 13.00
N VAL A 168 -31.64 3.45 13.22
CA VAL A 168 -32.08 2.03 13.19
C VAL A 168 -31.98 1.46 11.77
N ALA A 169 -32.28 2.25 10.74
CA ALA A 169 -32.11 1.85 9.34
C ALA A 169 -30.64 1.88 8.87
N TRP A 170 -29.73 2.43 9.68
CA TRP A 170 -28.33 2.61 9.30
C TRP A 170 -27.58 1.28 9.33
N ARG A 171 -27.22 0.77 8.15
CA ARG A 171 -26.28 -0.34 8.07
C ARG A 171 -24.89 0.15 8.45
N MET A 172 -24.30 -0.44 9.49
CA MET A 172 -22.91 -0.14 9.87
C MET A 172 -21.97 -0.35 8.68
N LYS A 173 -20.93 0.49 8.59
CA LYS A 173 -19.85 0.33 7.61
C LYS A 173 -19.26 -1.08 7.75
N ARG A 174 -18.88 -1.69 6.63
CA ARG A 174 -18.23 -3.01 6.65
C ARG A 174 -17.01 -2.97 7.58
N ASP A 175 -16.89 -3.98 8.43
CA ASP A 175 -15.81 -4.16 9.41
C ASP A 175 -14.76 -5.19 8.92
N ASP A 176 -14.79 -5.52 7.63
CA ASP A 176 -13.91 -6.48 6.94
C ASP A 176 -12.54 -5.91 6.54
N GLY A 177 -12.34 -4.61 6.75
CA GLY A 177 -11.06 -3.93 6.53
C GLY A 177 -10.06 -4.11 7.67
N LEU A 178 -8.82 -3.70 7.40
CA LEU A 178 -7.75 -3.60 8.39
C LEU A 178 -8.02 -2.43 9.36
N PHE A 179 -7.67 -2.62 10.63
CA PHE A 179 -7.98 -1.65 11.68
C PHE A 179 -7.28 -0.31 11.48
N ARG A 180 -8.03 0.78 11.65
CA ARG A 180 -7.49 2.13 11.65
C ARG A 180 -8.35 3.10 12.46
N LEU A 181 -7.76 3.71 13.48
CA LEU A 181 -8.39 4.73 14.33
C LEU A 181 -7.64 6.06 14.21
N ALA A 182 -8.39 7.13 13.92
CA ALA A 182 -7.87 8.50 13.84
C ALA A 182 -7.88 9.13 15.24
N VAL A 183 -6.71 9.46 15.80
CA VAL A 183 -6.61 10.00 17.16
C VAL A 183 -7.09 11.46 17.17
N ASP A 184 -8.10 11.73 18.00
CA ASP A 184 -8.66 13.07 18.21
C ASP A 184 -8.20 13.72 19.51
N ARG A 185 -7.91 12.92 20.56
CA ARG A 185 -7.48 13.40 21.87
C ARG A 185 -6.65 12.34 22.58
N VAL A 186 -5.67 12.81 23.34
CA VAL A 186 -4.77 11.99 24.15
C VAL A 186 -4.75 12.52 25.58
N PHE A 187 -4.95 11.63 26.55
CA PHE A 187 -4.88 11.97 27.96
C PHE A 187 -4.39 10.79 28.79
N THR A 188 -4.05 11.05 30.04
CA THR A 188 -3.64 10.02 30.99
C THR A 188 -4.65 9.95 32.12
N LEU A 189 -4.99 8.73 32.53
CA LEU A 189 -5.78 8.48 33.75
C LEU A 189 -4.85 7.84 34.79
N ALA A 190 -4.87 8.36 36.01
CA ALA A 190 -4.05 7.87 37.10
C ALA A 190 -4.28 6.37 37.31
N GLY A 191 -3.21 5.58 37.28
CA GLY A 191 -3.26 4.12 37.42
C GLY A 191 -3.68 3.34 36.16
N GLN A 192 -4.15 3.99 35.10
CA GLN A 192 -4.60 3.30 33.88
C GLN A 192 -3.63 3.41 32.69
N GLY A 193 -2.85 4.50 32.61
CA GLY A 193 -1.86 4.72 31.54
C GLY A 193 -2.31 5.76 30.51
N THR A 194 -1.76 5.66 29.29
CA THR A 194 -2.06 6.57 28.18
C THR A 194 -3.34 6.13 27.47
N ILE A 195 -4.33 7.00 27.41
CA ILE A 195 -5.60 6.75 26.75
C ILE A 195 -5.73 7.69 25.55
N VAL A 196 -6.02 7.10 24.40
CA VAL A 196 -6.34 7.83 23.18
C VAL A 196 -7.82 7.68 22.87
N THR A 197 -8.47 8.75 22.43
CA THR A 197 -9.81 8.67 21.85
C THR A 197 -9.75 9.00 20.38
N GLY A 198 -10.60 8.34 19.60
CA GLY A 198 -10.65 8.54 18.17
C GLY A 198 -11.79 7.80 17.50
N THR A 199 -12.07 8.19 16.26
CA THR A 199 -13.03 7.48 15.41
C THR A 199 -12.33 6.30 14.76
N VAL A 200 -12.91 5.11 14.89
CA VAL A 200 -12.51 3.94 14.10
C VAL A 200 -13.03 4.11 12.69
N VAL A 201 -12.11 4.31 11.74
CA VAL A 201 -12.44 4.54 10.32
C VAL A 201 -12.68 3.22 9.60
N ALA A 202 -11.89 2.19 9.92
CA ALA A 202 -11.97 0.88 9.28
C ALA A 202 -11.57 -0.24 10.25
N GLY A 203 -12.05 -1.45 9.95
CA GLY A 203 -11.74 -2.68 10.65
C GLY A 203 -12.27 -2.75 12.08
N ASN A 204 -11.68 -3.66 12.84
CA ASN A 204 -12.01 -3.90 14.24
C ASN A 204 -10.74 -4.14 15.06
N VAL A 205 -10.82 -3.89 16.37
CA VAL A 205 -9.74 -4.13 17.32
C VAL A 205 -10.31 -4.79 18.57
N SER A 206 -9.57 -5.73 19.14
CA SER A 206 -9.92 -6.44 20.37
C SER A 206 -8.95 -6.10 21.50
N VAL A 207 -9.41 -6.24 22.74
CA VAL A 207 -8.52 -6.15 23.91
C VAL A 207 -7.42 -7.21 23.80
N GLY A 208 -6.17 -6.78 24.01
CA GLY A 208 -4.98 -7.62 23.92
C GLY A 208 -4.22 -7.48 22.61
N ASP A 209 -4.84 -6.94 21.57
CA ASP A 209 -4.22 -6.78 20.26
C ASP A 209 -3.00 -5.83 20.29
N THR A 210 -2.05 -6.11 19.39
CA THR A 210 -0.90 -5.24 19.15
C THR A 210 -1.11 -4.46 17.86
N MET A 211 -1.12 -3.14 17.97
CA MET A 211 -1.28 -2.18 16.88
C MET A 211 0.00 -1.35 16.75
N LEU A 212 0.08 -0.53 15.70
CA LEU A 212 1.15 0.47 15.56
C LEU A 212 0.59 1.89 15.68
N LEU A 213 1.34 2.74 16.38
CA LEU A 213 1.20 4.19 16.24
C LEU A 213 1.82 4.64 14.91
N ALA A 214 1.09 5.43 14.14
CA ALA A 214 1.56 5.99 12.88
C ALA A 214 1.26 7.50 12.80
N PRO A 215 2.19 8.35 12.32
CA PRO A 215 3.50 8.01 11.77
C PRO A 215 4.53 7.75 12.89
N GLY A 216 5.26 6.62 12.82
CA GLY A 216 6.30 6.29 13.81
C GLY A 216 6.56 4.80 13.99
N ASN A 217 5.59 3.96 13.60
CA ASN A 217 5.65 2.50 13.68
C ASN A 217 5.97 1.97 15.09
N GLN A 218 5.61 2.72 16.14
CA GLN A 218 5.81 2.29 17.51
C GLN A 218 4.74 1.26 17.89
N PRO A 219 5.10 0.05 18.34
CA PRO A 219 4.13 -0.94 18.79
C PRO A 219 3.41 -0.49 20.05
N VAL A 220 2.09 -0.61 20.03
CA VAL A 220 1.22 -0.32 21.18
C VAL A 220 0.28 -1.50 21.41
N ARG A 221 0.06 -1.86 22.68
CA ARG A 221 -0.87 -2.94 23.04
C ARG A 221 -2.14 -2.38 23.65
N VAL A 222 -3.29 -2.86 23.17
CA VAL A 222 -4.60 -2.42 23.67
C VAL A 222 -4.93 -3.15 24.97
N ARG A 223 -5.06 -2.42 26.07
CA ARG A 223 -5.38 -2.96 27.41
C ARG A 223 -6.87 -2.99 27.71
N SER A 224 -7.59 -1.95 27.29
CA SER A 224 -9.03 -1.85 27.44
C SER A 224 -9.60 -0.94 26.36
N ILE A 225 -10.86 -1.17 26.03
CA ILE A 225 -11.60 -0.42 25.01
C ILE A 225 -12.87 0.12 25.64
N HIS A 226 -13.18 1.38 25.39
CA HIS A 226 -14.51 1.93 25.62
C HIS A 226 -15.08 2.41 24.28
N ALA A 227 -16.12 1.77 23.79
CA ALA A 227 -16.85 2.21 22.60
C ALA A 227 -18.01 3.11 23.02
N GLN A 228 -18.07 4.35 22.50
CA GLN A 228 -19.17 5.29 22.74
C GLN A 228 -19.51 5.46 24.24
N ASN A 229 -18.48 5.67 25.06
CA ASN A 229 -18.53 5.78 26.53
C ASN A 229 -19.00 4.53 27.30
N ARG A 230 -18.98 3.34 26.69
CA ARG A 230 -19.26 2.08 27.39
C ARG A 230 -18.06 1.13 27.30
N PRO A 231 -17.71 0.40 28.38
CA PRO A 231 -16.71 -0.67 28.31
C PRO A 231 -17.07 -1.67 27.22
N ALA A 232 -16.09 -2.10 26.44
CA ALA A 232 -16.26 -3.06 25.35
C ALA A 232 -15.02 -3.96 25.22
N GLU A 233 -15.22 -5.19 24.75
CA GLU A 233 -14.13 -6.10 24.40
C GLU A 233 -13.58 -5.83 22.99
N THR A 234 -14.39 -5.22 22.12
CA THR A 234 -14.03 -4.90 20.73
C THR A 234 -14.46 -3.49 20.35
N GLY A 235 -13.63 -2.77 19.60
CA GLY A 235 -13.98 -1.53 18.90
C GLY A 235 -14.14 -1.77 17.40
N ARG A 236 -15.13 -1.16 16.76
CA ARG A 236 -15.47 -1.40 15.35
C ARG A 236 -15.60 -0.11 14.54
N ALA A 237 -15.41 -0.22 13.22
CA ALA A 237 -15.59 0.88 12.27
C ALA A 237 -16.93 1.63 12.46
N GLY A 238 -16.87 2.95 12.43
CA GLY A 238 -18.02 3.84 12.67
C GLY A 238 -18.30 4.12 14.15
N GLN A 239 -17.54 3.53 15.08
CA GLN A 239 -17.60 3.89 16.50
C GLN A 239 -16.48 4.88 16.85
N ARG A 240 -16.76 5.73 17.84
CA ARG A 240 -15.71 6.45 18.56
C ARG A 240 -15.28 5.61 19.76
N CYS A 241 -13.99 5.26 19.79
CA CYS A 241 -13.41 4.40 20.81
C CYS A 241 -12.39 5.17 21.64
N ALA A 242 -12.38 4.90 22.94
CA ALA A 242 -11.25 5.18 23.82
C ALA A 242 -10.42 3.90 23.96
N LEU A 243 -9.14 3.96 23.60
CA LEU A 243 -8.20 2.85 23.73
C LEU A 243 -7.22 3.17 24.85
N ASN A 244 -7.12 2.30 25.85
CA ASN A 244 -6.04 2.33 26.82
C ASN A 244 -4.83 1.60 26.24
N LEU A 245 -3.72 2.31 26.03
CA LEU A 245 -2.55 1.81 25.34
C LEU A 245 -1.39 1.54 26.32
N ALA A 246 -0.74 0.39 26.15
CA ALA A 246 0.51 0.04 26.81
C ALA A 246 1.70 0.20 25.87
N GLY A 247 2.87 0.50 26.45
CA GLY A 247 4.13 0.62 25.69
C GLY A 247 4.37 2.02 25.11
N ILE A 248 3.57 3.01 25.52
CA ILE A 248 3.70 4.38 25.03
C ILE A 248 3.31 5.43 26.06
N GLU A 249 4.09 6.52 26.09
CA GLU A 249 3.82 7.69 26.91
C GLU A 249 2.95 8.70 26.16
N LYS A 250 2.23 9.53 26.91
CA LYS A 250 1.42 10.63 26.35
C LYS A 250 2.24 11.58 25.46
N SER A 251 3.50 11.82 25.79
CA SER A 251 4.41 12.71 25.04
C SER A 251 4.75 12.20 23.63
N ALA A 252 4.55 10.91 23.37
CA ALA A 252 4.85 10.29 22.09
C ALA A 252 3.62 10.18 21.16
N ILE A 253 2.45 10.67 21.59
CA ILE A 253 1.21 10.64 20.78
C ILE A 253 0.60 12.02 20.77
N GLU A 254 0.29 12.49 19.57
CA GLU A 254 -0.42 13.74 19.35
C GLU A 254 -1.73 13.52 18.59
N ARG A 255 -2.58 14.54 18.61
CA ARG A 255 -3.76 14.57 17.75
C ARG A 255 -3.32 14.59 16.29
N GLY A 256 -3.97 13.77 15.46
CA GLY A 256 -3.55 13.55 14.08
C GLY A 256 -2.81 12.24 13.88
N ASP A 257 -2.30 11.63 14.94
CA ASP A 257 -1.74 10.28 14.81
C ASP A 257 -2.84 9.25 14.57
N TRP A 258 -2.41 8.08 14.13
CA TRP A 258 -3.26 6.93 13.86
C TRP A 258 -2.83 5.74 14.69
N ILE A 259 -3.81 4.97 15.16
CA ILE A 259 -3.57 3.61 15.66
C ILE A 259 -4.05 2.65 14.57
N VAL A 260 -3.13 1.85 14.03
CA VAL A 260 -3.37 1.06 12.81
C VAL A 260 -2.91 -0.38 12.93
N ASP A 261 -3.52 -1.25 12.11
CA ASP A 261 -2.95 -2.56 11.80
C ASP A 261 -1.52 -2.38 11.24
N PRO A 262 -0.54 -3.22 11.64
CA PRO A 262 0.84 -3.10 11.20
C PRO A 262 1.02 -3.03 9.67
N ARG A 263 0.13 -3.63 8.88
CA ARG A 263 0.20 -3.61 7.41
C ARG A 263 -0.03 -2.22 6.81
N LEU A 264 -0.77 -1.36 7.51
CA LEU A 264 -1.15 0.00 7.09
C LEU A 264 -0.23 1.10 7.62
N SER A 265 0.83 0.77 8.36
CA SER A 265 1.61 1.76 9.09
C SER A 265 2.54 2.62 8.22
N GLN A 266 2.73 2.26 6.95
CA GLN A 266 3.62 3.00 6.06
C GLN A 266 3.07 4.40 5.78
N ALA A 267 3.89 5.40 6.07
CA ALA A 267 3.61 6.80 5.79
C ALA A 267 4.42 7.30 4.57
N SER A 268 3.94 8.36 3.92
CA SER A 268 4.59 8.96 2.75
C SER A 268 4.47 10.49 2.77
N GLU A 269 5.47 11.17 2.25
CA GLU A 269 5.46 12.62 2.02
C GLU A 269 4.73 13.01 0.72
N ARG A 270 4.47 12.03 -0.17
CA ARG A 270 3.91 12.30 -1.49
C ARG A 270 2.69 11.42 -1.72
N ILE A 271 1.56 12.07 -1.92
CA ILE A 271 0.26 11.42 -2.08
C ILE A 271 -0.34 11.90 -3.40
N ASP A 272 -0.66 10.98 -4.31
CA ASP A 272 -1.43 11.29 -5.51
C ASP A 272 -2.92 11.25 -5.17
N ALA A 273 -3.65 12.27 -5.58
CA ALA A 273 -5.02 12.52 -5.20
C ALA A 273 -5.82 13.15 -6.34
N THR A 274 -7.14 13.04 -6.23
CA THR A 274 -8.05 13.89 -7.00
C THR A 274 -8.33 15.14 -6.17
N LEU A 275 -8.25 16.33 -6.77
CA LEU A 275 -8.59 17.59 -6.13
C LEU A 275 -9.68 18.30 -6.95
N THR A 276 -10.74 18.73 -6.26
CA THR A 276 -11.79 19.59 -6.81
C THR A 276 -11.72 20.95 -6.12
N LEU A 277 -11.62 22.03 -6.90
CA LEU A 277 -11.77 23.39 -6.38
C LEU A 277 -13.25 23.74 -6.27
N LEU A 278 -13.64 24.41 -5.19
CA LEU A 278 -14.98 24.95 -5.06
C LEU A 278 -15.24 26.02 -6.12
N ALA A 279 -16.49 26.14 -6.55
CA ALA A 279 -16.89 27.10 -7.60
C ALA A 279 -16.72 28.56 -7.16
N ASP A 280 -16.75 28.83 -5.85
CA ASP A 280 -16.58 30.14 -5.25
C ASP A 280 -15.11 30.44 -4.87
N ALA A 281 -14.17 29.55 -5.22
CA ALA A 281 -12.74 29.76 -4.96
C ALA A 281 -12.24 31.05 -5.65
N PRO A 282 -11.45 31.90 -4.95
CA PRO A 282 -11.14 33.25 -5.43
C PRO A 282 -10.18 33.27 -6.63
N HIS A 283 -9.29 32.29 -6.72
CA HIS A 283 -8.26 32.21 -7.75
C HIS A 283 -8.13 30.77 -8.24
N ALA A 284 -7.67 30.63 -9.49
CA ALA A 284 -7.20 29.35 -9.99
C ALA A 284 -5.97 28.91 -9.18
N LEU A 285 -5.85 27.61 -8.96
CA LEU A 285 -4.72 27.02 -8.26
C LEU A 285 -3.58 26.79 -9.27
N GLU A 286 -2.41 27.36 -8.97
CA GLU A 286 -1.20 27.22 -9.79
C GLU A 286 -0.34 26.05 -9.32
N HIS A 287 0.55 25.58 -10.19
CA HIS A 287 1.54 24.56 -9.83
C HIS A 287 2.38 25.00 -8.63
N TRP A 288 2.59 24.08 -7.69
CA TRP A 288 3.37 24.26 -6.48
C TRP A 288 2.82 25.27 -5.47
N THR A 289 1.53 25.59 -5.55
CA THR A 289 0.86 26.45 -4.55
C THR A 289 0.78 25.74 -3.19
N PRO A 290 1.09 26.41 -2.07
CA PRO A 290 0.93 25.85 -0.74
C PRO A 290 -0.55 25.84 -0.32
N LEU A 291 -1.00 24.71 0.22
CA LEU A 291 -2.35 24.51 0.74
C LEU A 291 -2.30 23.87 2.13
N HIS A 292 -3.20 24.29 3.01
CA HIS A 292 -3.44 23.57 4.25
C HIS A 292 -4.36 22.40 3.96
N VAL A 293 -3.84 21.18 4.13
CA VAL A 293 -4.56 19.93 3.91
C VAL A 293 -5.03 19.39 5.26
N HIS A 294 -6.32 19.05 5.32
CA HIS A 294 -6.93 18.35 6.44
C HIS A 294 -7.33 16.94 5.98
N LEU A 295 -6.64 15.92 6.49
CA LEU A 295 -6.86 14.51 6.15
C LEU A 295 -7.11 13.73 7.46
N GLY A 296 -8.32 13.22 7.65
CA GLY A 296 -8.72 12.68 8.94
C GLY A 296 -8.60 13.72 10.06
N THR A 297 -7.86 13.40 11.12
CA THR A 297 -7.55 14.34 12.23
C THR A 297 -6.25 15.12 12.01
N GLN A 298 -5.53 14.87 10.90
CA GLN A 298 -4.26 15.52 10.57
C GLN A 298 -4.47 16.88 9.91
N HIS A 299 -3.54 17.80 10.20
CA HIS A 299 -3.45 19.10 9.56
C HIS A 299 -1.99 19.37 9.18
N GLN A 300 -1.74 19.56 7.89
CA GLN A 300 -0.40 19.86 7.40
C GLN A 300 -0.43 20.72 6.14
N VAL A 301 0.62 21.51 5.93
CA VAL A 301 0.81 22.24 4.68
C VAL A 301 1.39 21.28 3.63
N ALA A 302 0.82 21.32 2.42
CA ALA A 302 1.32 20.60 1.26
C ALA A 302 1.51 21.54 0.08
N HIS A 303 2.48 21.26 -0.77
CA HIS A 303 2.59 21.88 -2.08
C HIS A 303 1.84 21.03 -3.10
N VAL A 304 0.96 21.67 -3.87
CA VAL A 304 0.15 20.99 -4.90
C VAL A 304 0.90 20.93 -6.23
N ALA A 305 1.30 19.73 -6.65
CA ALA A 305 1.86 19.50 -7.98
C ALA A 305 0.76 18.98 -8.92
N LEU A 306 0.29 19.82 -9.84
CA LEU A 306 -0.68 19.42 -10.87
C LEU A 306 -0.08 18.34 -11.78
N LEU A 307 -0.82 17.25 -11.99
CA LEU A 307 -0.43 16.16 -12.89
C LEU A 307 -0.94 16.42 -14.31
N GLU A 308 -2.01 17.19 -14.44
CA GLU A 308 -2.71 17.56 -15.68
C GLU A 308 -2.79 19.09 -15.78
N GLY A 309 -2.48 19.66 -16.95
CA GLY A 309 -2.47 21.11 -17.16
C GLY A 309 -1.46 21.88 -16.30
N ASP A 310 -1.56 23.20 -16.33
CA ASP A 310 -0.69 24.12 -15.57
C ASP A 310 -1.44 24.90 -14.48
N THR A 311 -2.78 24.95 -14.57
CA THR A 311 -3.66 25.57 -13.58
C THR A 311 -4.94 24.76 -13.40
N LEU A 312 -5.55 24.86 -12.22
CA LEU A 312 -6.87 24.30 -11.91
C LEU A 312 -7.84 25.45 -11.59
N GLY A 313 -8.88 25.62 -12.40
CA GLY A 313 -9.87 26.69 -12.22
C GLY A 313 -10.95 26.37 -11.16
N PRO A 314 -11.68 27.39 -10.65
CA PRO A 314 -12.84 27.17 -9.78
C PRO A 314 -13.88 26.22 -10.39
N GLY A 315 -14.42 25.31 -9.58
CA GLY A 315 -15.40 24.30 -10.02
C GLY A 315 -14.81 23.14 -10.83
N GLN A 316 -13.51 23.17 -11.16
CA GLN A 316 -12.85 22.11 -11.90
C GLN A 316 -12.25 21.05 -10.97
N ARG A 317 -11.97 19.90 -11.57
CA ARG A 317 -11.31 18.75 -10.93
C ARG A 317 -10.08 18.36 -11.73
N ALA A 318 -8.98 18.07 -11.05
CA ALA A 318 -7.78 17.51 -11.66
C ALA A 318 -7.08 16.51 -10.74
N ARG A 319 -6.19 15.71 -11.33
CA ARG A 319 -5.24 14.89 -10.58
C ARG A 319 -4.07 15.73 -10.11
N VAL A 320 -3.72 15.57 -8.85
CA VAL A 320 -2.64 16.30 -8.19
C VAL A 320 -1.78 15.37 -7.36
N GLN A 321 -0.54 15.78 -7.14
CA GLN A 321 0.32 15.21 -6.12
C GLN A 321 0.46 16.22 -4.98
N LEU A 322 0.08 15.83 -3.77
CA LEU A 322 0.29 16.61 -2.56
C LEU A 322 1.67 16.24 -2.00
N VAL A 323 2.54 17.23 -1.89
CA VAL A 323 3.91 17.08 -1.36
C VAL A 323 4.00 17.73 0.01
N PHE A 324 4.21 16.91 1.03
CA PHE A 324 4.25 17.27 2.43
C PHE A 324 5.69 17.38 2.95
N GLU A 325 5.89 18.14 4.02
CA GLU A 325 7.19 18.24 4.69
C GLU A 325 7.48 17.05 5.62
N ARG A 326 6.42 16.43 6.15
CA ARG A 326 6.52 15.26 7.02
C ARG A 326 5.66 14.14 6.44
N PRO A 327 6.03 12.87 6.66
CA PRO A 327 5.26 11.76 6.13
C PRO A 327 3.90 11.64 6.82
N LEU A 328 2.85 11.35 6.05
CA LEU A 328 1.49 11.14 6.52
C LEU A 328 1.01 9.74 6.19
N CYS A 329 0.13 9.20 7.03
CA CYS A 329 -0.54 7.93 6.78
C CYS A 329 -1.86 8.18 6.07
N ALA A 330 -2.03 7.56 4.91
CA ALA A 330 -3.26 7.63 4.13
C ALA A 330 -3.50 6.30 3.42
N VAL A 331 -4.75 6.03 3.10
CA VAL A 331 -5.21 4.89 2.31
C VAL A 331 -6.02 5.43 1.13
N PRO A 332 -5.98 4.79 -0.06
CA PRO A 332 -6.85 5.14 -1.17
C PRO A 332 -8.32 5.28 -0.74
N GLY A 333 -8.97 6.33 -1.22
CA GLY A 333 -10.34 6.68 -0.87
C GLY A 333 -10.48 7.63 0.33
N ASP A 334 -9.40 7.85 1.11
CA ASP A 334 -9.42 8.85 2.18
C ASP A 334 -9.75 10.22 1.64
N ARG A 335 -10.73 10.87 2.28
CA ARG A 335 -11.18 12.21 1.90
C ARG A 335 -10.42 13.27 2.67
N PHE A 336 -10.17 14.39 1.99
CA PHE A 336 -9.48 15.52 2.58
C PHE A 336 -10.11 16.83 2.12
N VAL A 337 -9.91 17.87 2.93
CA VAL A 337 -10.31 19.24 2.66
C VAL A 337 -9.06 20.10 2.55
N VAL A 338 -9.05 21.05 1.61
CA VAL A 338 -7.97 22.01 1.47
C VAL A 338 -8.43 23.44 1.73
N ARG A 339 -7.59 24.17 2.45
CA ARG A 339 -7.73 25.60 2.72
C ARG A 339 -6.59 26.36 2.05
N ASN A 340 -6.84 27.63 1.74
CA ASN A 340 -5.82 28.52 1.18
C ASN A 340 -4.59 28.69 2.09
N ALA A 341 -3.53 29.30 1.58
CA ALA A 341 -2.27 29.51 2.30
C ALA A 341 -2.41 30.28 3.63
N GLN A 342 -3.42 31.14 3.78
CA GLN A 342 -3.70 31.86 5.02
C GLN A 342 -4.56 31.06 6.01
N ALA A 343 -4.97 29.84 5.65
CA ALA A 343 -5.86 28.97 6.42
C ALA A 343 -7.20 29.59 6.83
N ASN A 344 -7.64 30.67 6.17
CA ASN A 344 -8.87 31.39 6.53
C ASN A 344 -10.09 31.00 5.68
N ARG A 345 -9.90 30.31 4.55
CA ARG A 345 -11.00 29.89 3.68
C ARG A 345 -10.78 28.49 3.11
N THR A 346 -11.84 27.69 3.12
CA THR A 346 -11.89 26.42 2.37
C THR A 346 -11.95 26.70 0.88
N VAL A 347 -11.04 26.10 0.11
CA VAL A 347 -10.94 26.32 -1.35
C VAL A 347 -11.30 25.09 -2.16
N GLY A 348 -11.29 23.90 -1.55
CA GLY A 348 -11.52 22.66 -2.26
C GLY A 348 -11.34 21.43 -1.38
N GLY A 349 -11.32 20.27 -2.01
CA GLY A 349 -11.03 19.00 -1.38
C GLY A 349 -11.12 17.85 -2.38
N GLY A 350 -10.96 16.63 -1.90
CA GLY A 350 -11.03 15.46 -2.75
C GLY A 350 -10.65 14.19 -2.00
N HIS A 351 -10.11 13.22 -2.72
CA HIS A 351 -9.76 11.92 -2.15
C HIS A 351 -8.42 11.40 -2.66
N VAL A 352 -7.77 10.61 -1.80
CA VAL A 352 -6.50 9.95 -2.07
C VAL A 352 -6.70 8.86 -3.11
N LEU A 353 -5.82 8.82 -4.12
CA LEU A 353 -5.77 7.75 -5.12
C LEU A 353 -4.65 6.76 -4.80
N ASP A 354 -3.45 7.27 -4.52
CA ASP A 354 -2.30 6.47 -4.18
C ASP A 354 -1.44 7.18 -3.13
N PRO A 355 -1.33 6.64 -1.91
CA PRO A 355 -0.53 7.24 -0.84
C PRO A 355 0.99 7.12 -1.06
N PHE A 356 1.47 6.33 -2.03
CA PHE A 356 2.90 6.08 -2.26
C PHE A 356 3.36 6.69 -3.59
N ALA A 357 3.16 7.99 -3.76
CA ALA A 357 3.44 8.63 -5.03
C ALA A 357 4.94 8.77 -5.33
N PRO A 358 5.38 8.52 -6.59
CA PRO A 358 6.78 8.62 -6.96
C PRO A 358 7.23 10.08 -7.07
N SER A 359 8.49 10.35 -6.73
CA SER A 359 9.09 11.68 -6.83
C SER A 359 9.38 12.11 -8.28
N ARG A 360 9.57 11.15 -9.19
CA ARG A 360 9.87 11.35 -10.61
C ARG A 360 8.86 10.59 -11.46
N LYS A 361 8.75 10.94 -12.75
CA LYS A 361 7.83 10.29 -13.71
C LYS A 361 6.35 10.40 -13.32
N ARG A 362 5.98 11.42 -12.54
CA ARG A 362 4.60 11.63 -12.07
C ARG A 362 3.57 11.90 -13.17
N ARG A 363 4.00 12.41 -14.34
CA ARG A 363 3.14 12.70 -15.51
C ARG A 363 3.25 11.65 -16.62
N THR A 364 3.94 10.53 -16.41
CA THR A 364 4.06 9.55 -17.49
C THR A 364 2.74 8.84 -17.72
N PRO A 365 2.45 8.39 -18.97
CA PRO A 365 1.21 7.68 -19.27
C PRO A 365 0.99 6.45 -18.38
N GLU A 366 2.06 5.75 -18.00
CA GLU A 366 1.98 4.59 -17.11
C GLU A 366 1.52 4.96 -15.70
N ARG A 367 1.98 6.12 -15.18
CA ARG A 367 1.55 6.59 -13.86
C ARG A 367 0.10 7.04 -13.89
N LEU A 368 -0.32 7.78 -14.90
CA LEU A 368 -1.71 8.21 -15.04
C LEU A 368 -2.65 6.99 -15.18
N ALA A 369 -2.25 5.99 -15.98
CA ALA A 369 -3.01 4.74 -16.11
C ALA A 369 -3.09 3.92 -14.81
N TRP A 370 -2.07 4.01 -13.94
CA TRP A 370 -2.13 3.43 -12.59
C TRP A 370 -3.15 4.17 -11.71
N LEU A 371 -3.20 5.49 -11.79
CA LEU A 371 -4.20 6.29 -11.06
C LEU A 371 -5.62 6.05 -11.57
N ASP A 372 -5.80 5.83 -12.88
CA ASP A 372 -7.08 5.37 -13.47
C ASP A 372 -7.51 4.02 -12.88
N ALA A 373 -6.58 3.08 -12.76
CA ALA A 373 -6.84 1.77 -12.18
C ALA A 373 -7.20 1.85 -10.69
N MET A 374 -6.50 2.71 -9.93
CA MET A 374 -6.84 3.00 -8.53
C MET A 374 -8.25 3.61 -8.39
N GLN A 375 -8.61 4.57 -9.24
CA GLN A 375 -9.96 5.14 -9.25
C GLN A 375 -11.02 4.06 -9.57
N THR A 376 -10.74 3.20 -10.55
CA THR A 376 -11.63 2.08 -10.92
C THR A 376 -11.83 1.12 -9.75
N TRP A 377 -10.77 0.80 -8.99
CA TRP A 377 -10.88 0.01 -7.76
C TRP A 377 -11.78 0.70 -6.73
N LEU A 378 -11.61 2.00 -6.48
CA LEU A 378 -12.44 2.74 -5.52
C LEU A 378 -13.92 2.78 -5.92
N ASP A 379 -14.20 2.84 -7.22
CA ASP A 379 -15.57 2.95 -7.72
C ASP A 379 -16.28 1.58 -7.83
N THR A 380 -15.54 0.51 -8.14
CA THR A 380 -16.12 -0.81 -8.50
C THR A 380 -15.75 -1.95 -7.56
N GLY A 381 -14.66 -1.81 -6.80
CA GLY A 381 -14.06 -2.92 -6.05
C GLY A 381 -13.40 -4.00 -6.91
N SER A 382 -13.17 -3.76 -8.21
CA SER A 382 -12.43 -4.70 -9.07
C SER A 382 -10.93 -4.39 -9.07
N LEU A 383 -10.12 -5.45 -8.98
CA LEU A 383 -8.65 -5.39 -9.05
C LEU A 383 -8.11 -5.58 -10.47
N ASP A 384 -8.94 -5.91 -11.46
CA ASP A 384 -8.49 -6.29 -12.81
C ASP A 384 -7.65 -5.19 -13.48
N ALA A 385 -8.14 -3.95 -13.42
CA ALA A 385 -7.44 -2.80 -13.97
C ALA A 385 -6.09 -2.58 -13.27
N LEU A 386 -6.02 -2.85 -11.97
CA LEU A 386 -4.81 -2.66 -11.19
C LEU A 386 -3.73 -3.68 -11.57
N PHE A 387 -4.12 -4.95 -11.66
CA PHE A 387 -3.23 -6.02 -12.09
C PHE A 387 -2.78 -5.87 -13.55
N ALA A 388 -3.63 -5.34 -14.43
CA ALA A 388 -3.27 -5.03 -15.81
C ALA A 388 -2.15 -3.96 -15.91
N ARG A 389 -2.00 -3.10 -14.88
CA ARG A 389 -0.91 -2.11 -14.78
C ARG A 389 0.29 -2.59 -13.96
N ALA A 390 0.27 -3.84 -13.50
CA ALA A 390 1.34 -4.47 -12.73
C ALA A 390 1.96 -5.67 -13.51
N PRO A 391 2.74 -5.43 -14.57
CA PRO A 391 3.28 -6.50 -15.43
C PRO A 391 4.28 -7.42 -14.72
N HIS A 392 4.73 -7.08 -13.51
CA HIS A 392 5.63 -7.88 -12.68
C HIS A 392 4.94 -8.36 -11.40
N GLY A 393 3.61 -8.25 -11.33
CA GLY A 393 2.81 -8.56 -10.14
C GLY A 393 2.85 -7.49 -9.07
N LEU A 394 2.04 -7.70 -8.04
CA LEU A 394 1.93 -6.87 -6.84
C LEU A 394 2.28 -7.71 -5.62
N SER A 395 3.03 -7.16 -4.68
CA SER A 395 3.21 -7.86 -3.41
C SER A 395 1.89 -7.87 -2.62
N ARG A 396 1.65 -8.95 -1.88
CA ARG A 396 0.51 -9.10 -0.97
C ARG A 396 0.47 -7.92 0.00
N ALA A 397 1.60 -7.59 0.60
CA ALA A 397 1.71 -6.45 1.51
C ALA A 397 1.33 -5.10 0.86
N LEU A 398 1.69 -4.87 -0.42
CA LEU A 398 1.30 -3.64 -1.12
C LEU A 398 -0.19 -3.63 -1.43
N LEU A 399 -0.75 -4.76 -1.88
CA LEU A 399 -2.17 -4.88 -2.16
C LEU A 399 -3.02 -4.65 -0.91
N GLU A 400 -2.66 -5.26 0.22
CA GLU A 400 -3.35 -5.08 1.49
C GLU A 400 -3.31 -3.61 1.96
N ARG A 401 -2.18 -2.95 1.72
CA ARG A 401 -2.00 -1.54 2.08
C ARG A 401 -2.82 -0.58 1.21
N LEU A 402 -2.86 -0.83 -0.10
CA LEU A 402 -3.63 -0.02 -1.05
C LEU A 402 -5.14 -0.24 -0.91
N THR A 403 -5.57 -1.44 -0.57
CA THR A 403 -7.00 -1.76 -0.42
C THR A 403 -7.50 -1.50 0.99
N GLY A 404 -6.62 -1.48 1.99
CA GLY A 404 -7.02 -1.47 3.39
C GLY A 404 -7.71 -2.77 3.82
N MET A 405 -7.57 -3.86 3.05
CA MET A 405 -8.22 -5.14 3.29
C MET A 405 -7.18 -6.27 3.35
N LEU A 406 -7.52 -7.37 4.01
CA LEU A 406 -6.70 -8.58 3.95
C LEU A 406 -6.76 -9.18 2.54
N ALA A 407 -5.62 -9.69 2.03
CA ALA A 407 -5.57 -10.26 0.69
C ALA A 407 -6.51 -11.46 0.51
N SER A 408 -6.82 -12.18 1.60
CA SER A 408 -7.79 -13.28 1.60
C SER A 408 -9.24 -12.85 1.44
N ALA A 409 -9.57 -11.58 1.74
CA ALA A 409 -10.91 -11.02 1.56
C ALA A 409 -11.12 -10.43 0.16
N LEU A 410 -10.05 -10.32 -0.64
CA LEU A 410 -10.08 -9.72 -1.96
C LEU A 410 -10.39 -10.76 -3.04
N ALA A 411 -11.30 -10.41 -3.95
CA ALA A 411 -11.51 -11.16 -5.18
C ALA A 411 -10.36 -10.86 -6.16
N LEU A 412 -9.38 -11.76 -6.23
CA LEU A 412 -8.27 -11.64 -7.17
C LEU A 412 -8.74 -11.94 -8.60
N PRO A 413 -8.12 -11.34 -9.63
CA PRO A 413 -8.40 -11.68 -11.02
C PRO A 413 -8.26 -13.19 -11.27
N PRO A 414 -9.02 -13.77 -12.22
CA PRO A 414 -8.90 -15.18 -12.56
C PRO A 414 -7.47 -15.53 -12.99
N ASP A 415 -7.06 -16.77 -12.71
CA ASP A 415 -5.72 -17.30 -13.02
C ASP A 415 -4.56 -16.54 -12.36
N THR A 416 -4.83 -15.75 -11.30
CA THR A 416 -3.79 -15.09 -10.51
C THR A 416 -2.91 -16.13 -9.83
N ARG A 417 -1.60 -16.07 -10.10
CA ARG A 417 -0.60 -16.93 -9.48
C ARG A 417 0.00 -16.28 -8.24
N VAL A 418 0.15 -17.06 -7.18
CA VAL A 418 0.75 -16.64 -5.91
C VAL A 418 2.15 -17.24 -5.80
N ILE A 419 3.16 -16.38 -5.67
CA ILE A 419 4.56 -16.79 -5.56
C ILE A 419 5.07 -16.35 -4.20
N GLU A 420 5.28 -17.33 -3.31
CA GLU A 420 5.71 -17.07 -1.94
C GLU A 420 7.11 -16.43 -1.91
N ARG A 421 7.28 -15.42 -1.06
CA ARG A 421 8.55 -14.73 -0.81
C ARG A 421 9.00 -14.95 0.64
N PRO A 422 10.30 -14.81 0.93
CA PRO A 422 10.77 -14.81 2.31
C PRO A 422 10.05 -13.72 3.14
N GLY A 423 9.70 -14.04 4.39
CA GLY A 423 9.10 -13.08 5.32
C GLY A 423 7.56 -13.01 5.32
N HIS A 424 6.86 -14.10 4.95
CA HIS A 424 5.39 -14.19 4.92
C HIS A 424 4.69 -13.23 3.94
N ASP A 425 5.41 -12.72 2.93
CA ASP A 425 4.86 -11.96 1.81
C ASP A 425 4.78 -12.86 0.57
N ALA A 426 3.97 -12.48 -0.42
CA ALA A 426 3.87 -13.19 -1.69
C ALA A 426 3.71 -12.22 -2.84
N LEU A 427 4.16 -12.59 -4.02
CA LEU A 427 3.90 -11.86 -5.26
C LEU A 427 2.66 -12.44 -5.94
N LEU A 428 1.70 -11.57 -6.23
CA LEU A 428 0.45 -11.88 -6.92
C LEU A 428 0.59 -11.44 -8.38
N VAL A 429 0.54 -12.39 -9.30
CA VAL A 429 0.76 -12.13 -10.74
C VAL A 429 -0.46 -12.58 -11.52
N ALA A 430 -1.09 -11.66 -12.25
CA ALA A 430 -2.22 -12.00 -13.11
C ALA A 430 -1.83 -12.97 -14.22
N GLY A 431 -2.77 -13.86 -14.61
CA GLY A 431 -2.52 -14.86 -15.65
C GLY A 431 -2.02 -14.28 -16.96
N ALA A 432 -2.58 -13.15 -17.42
CA ALA A 432 -2.13 -12.49 -18.65
C ALA A 432 -0.68 -11.96 -18.55
N ALA A 433 -0.30 -11.39 -17.40
CA ALA A 433 1.07 -10.94 -17.15
C ALA A 433 2.04 -12.13 -17.09
N TRP A 434 1.61 -13.24 -16.49
CA TRP A 434 2.39 -14.49 -16.46
C TRP A 434 2.65 -15.03 -17.86
N GLN A 435 1.63 -15.10 -18.72
CA GLN A 435 1.79 -15.58 -20.10
C GLN A 435 2.74 -14.67 -20.89
N THR A 436 2.61 -13.35 -20.76
CA THR A 436 3.50 -12.38 -21.41
C THR A 436 4.96 -12.59 -20.98
N LEU A 437 5.21 -12.85 -19.70
CA LEU A 437 6.55 -13.13 -19.18
C LEU A 437 7.07 -14.50 -19.65
N ALA A 438 6.21 -15.52 -19.74
CA ALA A 438 6.57 -16.84 -20.23
C ALA A 438 6.96 -16.80 -21.72
N GLU A 439 6.18 -16.10 -22.56
CA GLU A 439 6.50 -15.88 -23.98
C GLU A 439 7.82 -15.14 -24.16
N ARG A 440 8.04 -14.10 -23.34
CA ARG A 440 9.30 -13.33 -23.34
C ARG A 440 10.49 -14.20 -22.94
N LEU A 441 10.30 -15.10 -21.98
CA LEU A 441 11.32 -16.06 -21.56
C LEU A 441 11.69 -17.02 -22.70
N THR A 442 10.70 -17.66 -23.34
CA THR A 442 10.95 -18.61 -24.43
C THR A 442 11.48 -17.91 -25.68
N GLY A 443 10.99 -16.71 -25.99
CA GLY A 443 11.47 -15.91 -27.13
C GLY A 443 12.91 -15.45 -26.96
N ALA A 444 13.29 -15.00 -25.76
CA ALA A 444 14.68 -14.65 -25.46
C ALA A 444 15.62 -15.86 -25.54
N LEU A 445 15.13 -17.04 -25.12
CA LEU A 445 15.89 -18.29 -25.21
C LEU A 445 16.06 -18.75 -26.66
N ALA A 446 15.02 -18.65 -27.50
CA ALA A 446 15.12 -18.91 -28.93
C ALA A 446 16.15 -17.99 -29.61
N GLN A 447 16.07 -16.68 -29.35
CA GLN A 447 17.02 -15.71 -29.90
C GLN A 447 18.46 -15.94 -29.42
N TYR A 448 18.65 -16.49 -28.22
CA TYR A 448 19.97 -16.89 -27.74
C TYR A 448 20.54 -18.03 -28.58
N HIS A 449 19.76 -19.09 -28.83
CA HIS A 449 20.20 -20.23 -29.63
C HIS A 449 20.46 -19.85 -31.10
N GLU A 450 19.69 -18.92 -31.67
CA GLU A 450 19.97 -18.41 -33.02
C GLU A 450 21.33 -17.69 -33.12
N ARG A 451 21.68 -16.91 -32.08
CA ARG A 451 22.96 -16.18 -32.04
C ARG A 451 24.14 -17.07 -31.70
N ALA A 452 23.91 -18.11 -30.90
CA ALA A 452 24.93 -19.03 -30.42
C ALA A 452 24.45 -20.49 -30.55
N PRO A 453 24.32 -21.02 -31.79
CA PRO A 453 23.78 -22.36 -32.03
C PRO A 453 24.68 -23.47 -31.47
N ASP A 454 25.96 -23.17 -31.30
CA ASP A 454 26.97 -24.04 -30.71
C ASP A 454 26.90 -24.12 -29.17
N GLU A 455 26.11 -23.29 -28.50
CA GLU A 455 25.95 -23.32 -27.03
C GLU A 455 24.65 -24.04 -26.64
N LEU A 456 24.67 -24.79 -25.52
CA LEU A 456 23.44 -25.42 -25.00
C LEU A 456 22.38 -24.37 -24.69
N GLY A 457 22.79 -23.26 -24.08
CA GLY A 457 21.94 -22.15 -23.71
C GLY A 457 22.48 -21.41 -22.48
N PRO A 458 21.82 -20.33 -22.04
CA PRO A 458 22.27 -19.52 -20.91
C PRO A 458 21.85 -20.11 -19.56
N ASP A 459 22.52 -19.68 -18.49
CA ASP A 459 22.05 -19.94 -17.12
C ASP A 459 20.84 -19.08 -16.75
N VAL A 460 20.13 -19.44 -15.67
CA VAL A 460 18.91 -18.77 -15.19
C VAL A 460 19.11 -17.25 -15.00
N SER A 461 20.21 -16.85 -14.38
CA SER A 461 20.50 -15.45 -14.03
C SER A 461 20.97 -14.65 -15.24
N ARG A 462 21.68 -15.27 -16.19
CA ARG A 462 21.98 -14.68 -17.50
C ARG A 462 20.72 -14.51 -18.33
N LEU A 463 19.84 -15.51 -18.38
CA LEU A 463 18.57 -15.43 -19.11
C LEU A 463 17.69 -14.29 -18.54
N ARG A 464 17.62 -14.14 -17.21
CA ARG A 464 16.90 -12.99 -16.59
C ARG A 464 17.43 -11.65 -17.07
N ARG A 465 18.76 -11.48 -17.10
CA ARG A 465 19.39 -10.20 -17.49
C ARG A 465 19.12 -9.83 -18.95
N ILE A 466 19.10 -10.81 -19.85
CA ILE A 466 18.83 -10.56 -21.28
C ILE A 466 17.33 -10.44 -21.57
N ALA A 467 16.50 -11.24 -20.90
CA ALA A 467 15.07 -11.29 -21.15
C ALA A 467 14.34 -10.19 -20.38
N ALA A 468 14.49 -10.11 -19.07
CA ALA A 468 13.68 -9.30 -18.18
C ALA A 468 14.47 -8.77 -16.96
N PRO A 469 15.32 -7.74 -17.15
CA PRO A 469 16.25 -7.27 -16.11
C PRO A 469 15.55 -6.63 -14.90
N LEU A 470 14.32 -6.14 -15.06
CA LEU A 470 13.52 -5.50 -14.01
C LEU A 470 12.67 -6.49 -13.20
N VAL A 471 12.62 -7.76 -13.61
CA VAL A 471 11.82 -8.79 -12.94
C VAL A 471 12.57 -9.30 -11.70
N ASP A 472 11.83 -9.44 -10.60
CA ASP A 472 12.33 -10.00 -9.34
C ASP A 472 12.83 -11.44 -9.54
N ASP A 473 13.88 -11.81 -8.82
CA ASP A 473 14.54 -13.11 -8.93
C ASP A 473 13.62 -14.28 -8.55
N VAL A 474 12.73 -14.09 -7.58
CA VAL A 474 11.76 -15.11 -7.15
C VAL A 474 10.72 -15.35 -8.24
N LEU A 475 10.18 -14.27 -8.82
CA LEU A 475 9.25 -14.35 -9.96
C LEU A 475 9.90 -15.05 -11.15
N TRP A 476 11.14 -14.66 -11.47
CA TRP A 476 11.86 -15.23 -12.60
C TRP A 476 12.10 -16.73 -12.44
N ARG A 477 12.48 -17.18 -11.24
CA ARG A 477 12.65 -18.61 -10.96
C ARG A 477 11.34 -19.38 -11.09
N ALA A 478 10.26 -18.87 -10.50
CA ALA A 478 8.96 -19.50 -10.62
C ALA A 478 8.52 -19.67 -12.10
N LEU A 479 8.82 -18.67 -12.95
CA LEU A 479 8.58 -18.75 -14.39
C LEU A 479 9.39 -19.84 -15.07
N VAL A 480 10.69 -19.96 -14.75
CA VAL A 480 11.59 -20.99 -15.30
C VAL A 480 11.16 -22.39 -14.85
N ASP A 481 10.79 -22.54 -13.58
CA ASP A 481 10.37 -23.82 -12.99
C ASP A 481 9.06 -24.31 -13.61
N ASP A 482 8.08 -23.42 -13.77
CA ASP A 482 6.81 -23.71 -14.45
C ASP A 482 7.03 -24.03 -15.94
N ALA A 483 7.90 -23.29 -16.64
CA ALA A 483 8.21 -23.57 -18.04
C ALA A 483 8.92 -24.92 -18.21
N ALA A 484 9.80 -25.29 -17.26
CA ALA A 484 10.43 -26.61 -17.25
C ALA A 484 9.40 -27.73 -17.00
N ALA A 485 8.50 -27.54 -16.03
CA ALA A 485 7.45 -28.50 -15.69
C ALA A 485 6.47 -28.72 -16.85
N ARG A 486 6.17 -27.68 -17.63
CA ARG A 486 5.34 -27.76 -18.84
C ARG A 486 6.09 -28.28 -20.08
N GLY A 487 7.39 -28.56 -19.97
CA GLY A 487 8.22 -29.00 -21.09
C GLY A 487 8.47 -27.93 -22.15
N ALA A 488 8.25 -26.64 -21.85
CA ALA A 488 8.54 -25.53 -22.74
C ALA A 488 10.05 -25.20 -22.80
N LEU A 489 10.78 -25.59 -21.75
CA LEU A 489 12.24 -25.56 -21.70
C LEU A 489 12.76 -26.79 -20.98
N VAL A 490 14.05 -27.09 -21.16
CA VAL A 490 14.74 -28.18 -20.49
C VAL A 490 15.89 -27.60 -19.66
N LYS A 491 16.02 -28.10 -18.43
CA LYS A 491 17.14 -27.81 -17.54
C LYS A 491 18.17 -28.92 -17.64
N ARG A 492 19.42 -28.57 -17.99
CA ARG A 492 20.58 -29.49 -17.94
C ARG A 492 21.68 -28.83 -17.12
N GLY A 493 21.78 -29.23 -15.85
CA GLY A 493 22.67 -28.57 -14.90
C GLY A 493 22.32 -27.08 -14.76
N PRO A 494 23.29 -26.15 -14.87
CA PRO A 494 22.99 -24.72 -14.78
C PRO A 494 22.34 -24.14 -16.05
N TRP A 495 22.26 -24.91 -17.13
CA TRP A 495 21.90 -24.41 -18.46
C TRP A 495 20.41 -24.65 -18.78
N LEU A 496 19.81 -23.65 -19.41
CA LEU A 496 18.45 -23.70 -19.93
C LEU A 496 18.48 -23.79 -21.45
N HIS A 497 17.70 -24.69 -22.03
CA HIS A 497 17.58 -24.79 -23.49
C HIS A 497 16.16 -25.14 -23.93
N LEU A 498 15.85 -24.94 -25.21
CA LEU A 498 14.56 -25.33 -25.77
C LEU A 498 14.58 -26.86 -26.02
N PRO A 499 13.45 -27.56 -25.90
CA PRO A 499 13.39 -29.01 -26.10
C PRO A 499 13.92 -29.47 -27.46
N GLY A 500 13.71 -28.66 -28.51
CA GLY A 500 14.21 -28.92 -29.86
C GLY A 500 15.67 -28.53 -30.11
N HIS A 501 16.32 -27.86 -29.14
CA HIS A 501 17.73 -27.47 -29.25
C HIS A 501 18.59 -28.51 -28.55
N SER A 502 19.23 -29.37 -29.35
CA SER A 502 20.18 -30.36 -28.86
C SER A 502 21.46 -30.31 -29.69
N VAL A 503 22.60 -30.17 -29.03
CA VAL A 503 23.91 -30.40 -29.66
C VAL A 503 24.04 -31.92 -29.84
N THR A 504 23.75 -32.48 -31.02
CA THR A 504 23.84 -33.93 -31.25
C THR A 504 25.25 -34.36 -31.60
N LEU A 505 25.74 -35.42 -30.95
CA LEU A 505 26.97 -36.13 -31.36
C LEU A 505 26.62 -37.14 -32.47
N ASP A 506 27.52 -37.29 -33.44
CA ASP A 506 27.44 -38.40 -34.40
C ASP A 506 27.75 -39.75 -33.71
N ALA A 507 27.42 -40.88 -34.35
CA ALA A 507 27.56 -42.20 -33.73
C ALA A 507 29.02 -42.54 -33.34
N ALA A 508 30.00 -42.00 -34.08
CA ALA A 508 31.42 -42.20 -33.78
C ALA A 508 31.86 -41.37 -32.56
N ASP A 509 31.37 -40.13 -32.45
CA ASP A 509 31.57 -39.26 -31.30
C ASP A 509 30.89 -39.79 -30.05
N GLN A 510 29.71 -40.43 -30.17
CA GLN A 510 29.05 -41.09 -29.04
C GLN A 510 29.88 -42.26 -28.49
N ALA A 511 30.41 -43.12 -29.36
CA ALA A 511 31.25 -44.24 -28.95
C ALA A 511 32.54 -43.77 -28.26
N LEU A 512 33.19 -42.74 -28.83
CA LEU A 512 34.39 -42.16 -28.24
C LEU A 512 34.09 -41.42 -26.91
N ALA A 513 32.96 -40.72 -26.82
CA ALA A 513 32.53 -40.07 -25.58
C ALA A 513 32.30 -41.08 -24.45
N ALA A 514 31.67 -42.23 -24.76
CA ALA A 514 31.45 -43.31 -23.80
C ALA A 514 32.75 -43.90 -23.25
N ALA A 515 33.84 -43.87 -24.03
CA ALA A 515 35.17 -44.31 -23.59
C ALA A 515 35.94 -43.25 -22.79
N LEU A 516 35.77 -41.96 -23.13
CA LEU A 516 36.51 -40.85 -22.52
C LEU A 516 35.90 -40.35 -21.20
N LEU A 517 34.57 -40.25 -21.11
CA LEU A 517 33.88 -39.69 -19.93
C LEU A 517 34.25 -40.41 -18.61
N PRO A 518 34.25 -41.75 -18.53
CA PRO A 518 34.62 -42.44 -17.28
C PRO A 518 36.06 -42.20 -16.85
N GLN A 519 36.99 -42.03 -17.81
CA GLN A 519 38.40 -41.73 -17.49
C GLN A 519 38.57 -40.30 -16.95
N ILE A 520 37.83 -39.35 -17.51
CA ILE A 520 37.82 -37.96 -17.03
C ILE A 520 37.21 -37.90 -15.63
N GLU A 521 36.13 -38.63 -15.38
CA GLU A 521 35.51 -38.71 -14.06
C GLU A 521 36.41 -39.40 -13.02
N ALA A 522 37.09 -40.48 -13.40
CA ALA A 522 38.04 -41.19 -12.53
C ALA A 522 39.22 -40.31 -12.09
N GLY A 523 39.62 -39.33 -12.91
CA GLY A 523 40.66 -38.36 -12.56
C GLY A 523 40.26 -37.36 -11.46
N ARG A 524 38.98 -37.29 -11.07
CA ARG A 524 38.43 -36.36 -10.07
C ARG A 524 39.00 -34.94 -10.23
N PHE A 525 39.77 -34.46 -9.25
CA PHE A 525 40.24 -33.08 -9.19
C PHE A 525 41.43 -32.76 -10.12
N ASP A 526 42.12 -33.76 -10.67
CA ASP A 526 43.19 -33.57 -11.66
C ASP A 526 43.00 -34.55 -12.85
N PRO A 527 42.03 -34.26 -13.73
CA PRO A 527 41.72 -35.12 -14.87
C PRO A 527 42.85 -35.11 -15.91
N PRO A 528 42.95 -36.16 -16.74
CA PRO A 528 43.94 -36.25 -17.80
C PRO A 528 43.79 -35.12 -18.84
N TRP A 529 44.90 -34.68 -19.43
CA TRP A 529 44.87 -33.67 -20.49
C TRP A 529 44.37 -34.27 -21.80
N VAL A 530 43.92 -33.43 -22.74
CA VAL A 530 43.51 -33.87 -24.09
C VAL A 530 44.58 -34.76 -24.75
N ARG A 531 45.85 -34.39 -24.63
CA ARG A 531 46.99 -35.17 -25.16
C ARG A 531 47.07 -36.56 -24.54
N ASP A 532 46.83 -36.69 -23.25
CA ASP A 532 46.93 -37.98 -22.55
C ASP A 532 45.76 -38.89 -22.94
N LEU A 533 44.57 -38.32 -23.05
CA LEU A 533 43.38 -39.00 -23.57
C LEU A 533 43.55 -39.44 -25.03
N ALA A 534 44.13 -38.59 -25.88
CA ALA A 534 44.43 -38.89 -27.27
C ALA A 534 45.40 -40.08 -27.40
N ASN A 535 46.46 -40.08 -26.60
CA ASN A 535 47.45 -41.16 -26.58
C ASN A 535 46.87 -42.48 -26.07
N ALA A 536 46.07 -42.44 -24.99
CA ALA A 536 45.49 -43.62 -24.37
C ALA A 536 44.49 -44.35 -25.27
N HIS A 537 43.79 -43.63 -26.15
CA HIS A 537 42.77 -44.19 -27.05
C HIS A 537 43.23 -44.29 -28.51
N HIS A 538 44.49 -43.94 -28.80
CA HIS A 538 45.05 -43.92 -30.16
C HIS A 538 44.23 -43.08 -31.16
N VAL A 539 43.70 -41.93 -30.71
CA VAL A 539 42.91 -41.01 -31.52
C VAL A 539 43.69 -39.71 -31.73
N PRO A 540 43.61 -39.04 -32.90
CA PRO A 540 44.23 -37.73 -33.09
C PRO A 540 43.79 -36.71 -32.04
N GLU A 541 44.75 -35.95 -31.50
CA GLU A 541 44.52 -34.98 -30.43
C GLU A 541 43.44 -33.94 -30.79
N GLU A 542 43.43 -33.48 -32.05
CA GLU A 542 42.43 -32.54 -32.54
C GLU A 542 41.01 -33.14 -32.56
N ARG A 543 40.86 -34.44 -32.84
CA ARG A 543 39.55 -35.11 -32.80
C ARG A 543 39.03 -35.22 -31.37
N VAL A 544 39.90 -35.57 -30.41
CA VAL A 544 39.56 -35.58 -28.98
C VAL A 544 39.19 -34.18 -28.52
N ARG A 545 39.98 -33.16 -28.86
CA ARG A 545 39.70 -31.75 -28.52
C ARG A 545 38.33 -31.30 -29.04
N GLN A 546 38.02 -31.61 -30.30
CA GLN A 546 36.73 -31.26 -30.90
C GLN A 546 35.57 -31.96 -30.20
N LEU A 547 35.71 -33.26 -29.89
CA LEU A 547 34.69 -34.01 -29.15
C LEU A 547 34.50 -33.46 -27.72
N LEU A 548 35.58 -33.22 -26.97
CA LEU A 548 35.46 -32.68 -25.61
C LEU A 548 34.86 -31.27 -25.62
N ARG A 549 35.12 -30.45 -26.65
CA ARG A 549 34.41 -29.18 -26.86
C ARG A 549 32.91 -29.40 -27.13
N LYS A 550 32.52 -30.38 -27.94
CA LYS A 550 31.10 -30.74 -28.15
C LYS A 550 30.45 -31.23 -26.85
N LEU A 551 31.12 -32.08 -26.07
CA LEU A 551 30.66 -32.55 -24.76
C LEU A 551 30.56 -31.40 -23.75
N ALA A 552 31.48 -30.45 -23.81
CA ALA A 552 31.41 -29.23 -22.99
C ALA A 552 30.22 -28.35 -23.37
N ARG A 553 29.93 -28.26 -24.68
CA ARG A 553 28.73 -27.60 -25.19
C ARG A 553 27.44 -28.37 -24.88
N GLN A 554 27.49 -29.67 -24.57
CA GLN A 554 26.35 -30.45 -24.08
C GLN A 554 26.15 -30.36 -22.56
N GLY A 555 27.07 -29.70 -21.84
CA GLY A 555 27.04 -29.56 -20.38
C GLY A 555 27.60 -30.76 -19.61
N GLU A 556 28.10 -31.80 -20.29
CA GLU A 556 28.69 -32.99 -19.64
C GLU A 556 30.09 -32.69 -19.08
N LEU A 557 30.83 -31.80 -19.77
CA LEU A 557 32.17 -31.39 -19.41
C LEU A 557 32.28 -29.87 -19.24
N PHE A 558 33.28 -29.44 -18.48
CA PHE A 558 33.60 -28.02 -18.33
C PHE A 558 35.06 -27.78 -18.63
N GLN A 559 35.31 -26.88 -19.58
CA GLN A 559 36.66 -26.46 -19.91
C GLN A 559 37.15 -25.41 -18.92
N VAL A 560 38.04 -25.82 -18.01
CA VAL A 560 38.64 -24.93 -17.00
C VAL A 560 39.75 -24.09 -17.65
N VAL A 561 40.67 -24.76 -18.35
CA VAL A 561 41.75 -24.14 -19.16
C VAL A 561 41.88 -24.82 -20.51
N HIS A 562 42.71 -24.27 -21.40
CA HIS A 562 42.99 -24.87 -22.71
C HIS A 562 43.42 -26.34 -22.52
N ASP A 563 42.75 -27.24 -23.25
CA ASP A 563 42.99 -28.69 -23.22
C ASP A 563 42.83 -29.42 -21.87
N LEU A 564 42.10 -28.83 -20.93
CA LEU A 564 41.72 -29.48 -19.68
C LEU A 564 40.23 -29.38 -19.41
N PHE A 565 39.58 -30.54 -19.33
CA PHE A 565 38.15 -30.69 -19.17
C PHE A 565 37.82 -31.47 -17.90
N TYR A 566 36.84 -31.00 -17.15
CA TYR A 566 36.36 -31.64 -15.94
C TYR A 566 34.96 -32.19 -16.14
N HIS A 567 34.67 -33.32 -15.51
CA HIS A 567 33.32 -33.88 -15.50
C HIS A 567 32.35 -33.01 -14.69
N GLN A 568 31.09 -32.94 -15.12
CA GLN A 568 30.06 -32.12 -14.45
C GLN A 568 29.90 -32.45 -12.96
N ASN A 569 29.96 -33.73 -12.59
CA ASN A 569 29.84 -34.17 -11.19
C ASN A 569 30.98 -33.62 -10.32
N VAL A 570 32.20 -33.60 -10.88
CA VAL A 570 33.39 -33.11 -10.18
C VAL A 570 33.34 -31.59 -10.02
N ILE A 571 32.92 -30.85 -11.04
CA ILE A 571 32.77 -29.40 -10.92
C ILE A 571 31.72 -29.04 -9.86
N ARG A 572 30.62 -29.80 -9.77
CA ARG A 572 29.62 -29.63 -8.71
C ARG A 572 30.22 -29.84 -7.33
N GLU A 573 31.06 -30.87 -7.16
CA GLU A 573 31.79 -31.11 -5.92
C GLU A 573 32.74 -29.95 -5.59
N LEU A 574 33.55 -29.49 -6.55
CA LEU A 574 34.47 -28.36 -6.39
C LEU A 574 33.72 -27.04 -6.06
N ALA A 575 32.57 -26.81 -6.69
CA ALA A 575 31.70 -25.68 -6.39
C ALA A 575 31.17 -25.74 -4.94
N SER A 576 30.85 -26.93 -4.44
CA SER A 576 30.38 -27.16 -3.06
C SER A 576 31.48 -26.87 -2.04
N ILE A 577 32.70 -27.30 -2.34
CA ILE A 577 33.90 -26.99 -1.53
C ILE A 577 34.11 -25.47 -1.50
N ALA A 578 34.06 -24.80 -2.66
CA ALA A 578 34.19 -23.34 -2.73
C ALA A 578 33.09 -22.62 -1.93
N ALA A 579 31.84 -23.06 -1.98
CA ALA A 579 30.75 -22.49 -1.20
C ALA A 579 30.91 -22.71 0.32
N THR A 580 31.47 -23.85 0.71
CA THR A 580 31.77 -24.15 2.13
C THR A 580 32.86 -23.21 2.65
N GLU A 581 33.91 -22.99 1.88
CA GLU A 581 34.96 -22.03 2.22
C GLU A 581 34.47 -20.58 2.23
N ALA A 582 33.61 -20.21 1.27
CA ALA A 582 32.97 -18.89 1.26
C ALA A 582 32.14 -18.66 2.52
N ARG A 583 31.39 -19.66 2.99
CA ARG A 583 30.59 -19.57 4.22
C ARG A 583 31.44 -19.36 5.47
N LYS A 584 32.65 -19.92 5.51
CA LYS A 584 33.60 -19.68 6.62
C LYS A 584 34.16 -18.26 6.61
N ASN A 585 34.27 -17.62 5.44
CA ASN A 585 34.94 -16.33 5.25
C ASN A 585 34.01 -15.25 4.66
N ALA A 586 32.86 -15.02 5.32
CA ALA A 586 31.95 -13.91 5.00
C ALA A 586 31.57 -13.78 3.50
N GLY A 587 31.43 -14.91 2.80
CA GLY A 587 31.08 -14.98 1.38
C GLY A 587 32.25 -14.91 0.41
N THR A 588 33.51 -14.98 0.88
CA THR A 588 34.71 -14.90 0.03
C THR A 588 35.55 -16.18 0.07
N VAL A 589 36.10 -16.56 -1.08
CA VAL A 589 37.00 -17.70 -1.24
C VAL A 589 38.39 -17.19 -1.55
N ALA A 590 39.37 -17.60 -0.75
CA ALA A 590 40.78 -17.36 -1.00
C ALA A 590 41.45 -18.61 -1.61
N ALA A 591 42.51 -18.39 -2.41
CA ALA A 591 43.17 -19.48 -3.14
C ALA A 591 43.86 -20.51 -2.22
N ALA A 592 44.39 -20.10 -1.06
CA ALA A 592 45.09 -21.01 -0.14
C ALA A 592 44.13 -21.98 0.58
N PRO A 593 43.04 -21.53 1.23
CA PRO A 593 42.05 -22.45 1.81
C PRO A 593 41.42 -23.40 0.79
N PHE A 594 41.12 -22.91 -0.41
CA PHE A 594 40.56 -23.74 -1.48
C PHE A 594 41.54 -24.82 -1.96
N ARG A 595 42.83 -24.47 -2.07
CA ARG A 595 43.91 -25.42 -2.36
C ARG A 595 44.00 -26.51 -1.29
N ASP A 596 43.98 -26.12 -0.02
CA ASP A 596 44.14 -27.06 1.10
C ASP A 596 42.93 -28.01 1.21
N ALA A 597 41.72 -27.53 0.91
CA ALA A 597 40.51 -28.34 0.90
C ALA A 597 40.42 -29.31 -0.30
N THR A 598 41.05 -28.98 -1.43
CA THR A 598 41.00 -29.81 -2.66
C THR A 598 42.23 -30.69 -2.84
N GLY A 599 43.31 -30.46 -2.10
CA GLY A 599 44.59 -31.17 -2.26
C GLY A 599 45.32 -30.84 -3.56
N LEU A 600 44.86 -29.83 -4.31
CA LEU A 600 45.40 -29.46 -5.61
C LEU A 600 46.65 -28.57 -5.48
N GLY A 601 47.48 -28.51 -6.53
CA GLY A 601 48.56 -27.54 -6.60
C GLY A 601 48.05 -26.09 -6.70
N ARG A 602 48.84 -25.12 -6.21
CA ARG A 602 48.48 -23.67 -6.23
C ARG A 602 48.02 -23.18 -7.60
N LYS A 603 48.70 -23.60 -8.67
CA LYS A 603 48.36 -23.22 -10.06
C LYS A 603 46.95 -23.71 -10.45
N ARG A 604 46.60 -24.95 -10.09
CA ARG A 604 45.31 -25.55 -10.45
C ARG A 604 44.16 -24.95 -9.67
N ALA A 605 44.36 -24.71 -8.38
CA ALA A 605 43.38 -24.04 -7.52
C ALA A 605 43.01 -22.65 -8.08
N ILE A 606 44.00 -21.86 -8.52
CA ILE A 606 43.75 -20.54 -9.14
C ILE A 606 42.95 -20.69 -10.44
N GLN A 607 43.34 -21.61 -11.33
CA GLN A 607 42.63 -21.84 -12.60
C GLN A 607 41.16 -22.20 -12.42
N LEU A 608 40.83 -22.99 -11.38
CA LEU A 608 39.45 -23.34 -11.04
C LEU A 608 38.66 -22.13 -10.51
N LEU A 609 39.29 -21.29 -9.68
CA LEU A 609 38.66 -20.06 -9.20
C LEU A 609 38.44 -19.04 -10.32
N GLU A 610 39.41 -18.88 -11.24
CA GLU A 610 39.25 -18.07 -12.45
C GLU A 610 38.15 -18.61 -13.38
N PHE A 611 38.03 -19.94 -13.48
CA PHE A 611 36.92 -20.56 -14.18
C PHE A 611 35.58 -20.20 -13.52
N PHE A 612 35.48 -20.32 -12.19
CA PHE A 612 34.28 -19.92 -11.45
C PHE A 612 33.93 -18.44 -11.63
N ASP A 613 34.93 -17.57 -11.76
CA ASP A 613 34.70 -16.16 -12.10
C ASP A 613 34.15 -16.01 -13.53
N ARG A 614 34.73 -16.72 -14.50
CA ARG A 614 34.31 -16.68 -15.91
C ARG A 614 32.87 -17.14 -16.10
N VAL A 615 32.46 -18.21 -15.40
CA VAL A 615 31.08 -18.72 -15.46
C VAL A 615 30.12 -17.98 -14.53
N GLY A 616 30.60 -16.97 -13.80
CA GLY A 616 29.77 -16.15 -12.91
C GLY A 616 29.28 -16.89 -11.67
N TYR A 617 29.99 -17.90 -11.20
CA TYR A 617 29.78 -18.53 -9.90
C TYR A 617 30.43 -17.74 -8.77
N THR A 618 31.64 -17.26 -9.01
CA THR A 618 32.33 -16.29 -8.16
C THR A 618 32.57 -14.98 -8.90
N ARG A 619 33.04 -13.95 -8.20
CA ARG A 619 33.53 -12.72 -8.80
C ARG A 619 34.82 -12.29 -8.12
N PHE A 620 35.89 -12.17 -8.89
CA PHE A 620 37.14 -11.62 -8.39
C PHE A 620 36.99 -10.15 -7.98
N HIS A 621 37.29 -9.83 -6.73
CA HIS A 621 37.31 -8.48 -6.20
C HIS A 621 38.40 -8.33 -5.13
N ARG A 622 39.35 -7.40 -5.35
CA ARG A 622 40.41 -7.05 -4.39
C ARG A 622 41.22 -8.26 -3.86
N GLY A 623 41.56 -9.21 -4.73
CA GLY A 623 42.38 -10.37 -4.36
C GLY A 623 41.61 -11.55 -3.76
N LEU A 624 40.28 -11.46 -3.70
CA LEU A 624 39.38 -12.51 -3.19
C LEU A 624 38.29 -12.83 -4.21
N HIS A 625 37.78 -14.07 -4.20
CA HIS A 625 36.68 -14.50 -5.06
C HIS A 625 35.38 -14.45 -4.25
N LEU A 626 34.50 -13.51 -4.56
CA LEU A 626 33.23 -13.35 -3.86
C LEU A 626 32.18 -14.30 -4.44
N LEU A 627 31.59 -15.15 -3.59
CA LEU A 627 30.53 -16.07 -4.01
C LEU A 627 29.28 -15.29 -4.36
N ARG A 628 28.74 -15.54 -5.56
CA ARG A 628 27.54 -14.87 -6.03
C ARG A 628 26.30 -15.55 -5.46
N THR A 629 25.51 -14.80 -4.69
CA THR A 629 24.24 -15.30 -4.10
C THR A 629 23.15 -15.58 -5.14
N ASP A 630 23.31 -15.09 -6.36
CA ASP A 630 22.41 -15.30 -7.50
C ASP A 630 22.86 -16.45 -8.43
N SER A 631 23.97 -17.14 -8.13
CA SER A 631 24.47 -18.26 -8.92
C SER A 631 24.19 -19.58 -8.20
N ARG A 632 23.42 -20.48 -8.83
CA ARG A 632 22.93 -21.73 -8.22
C ARG A 632 23.48 -22.99 -8.90
N TRP A 633 24.80 -23.06 -9.04
CA TRP A 633 25.49 -24.29 -9.49
C TRP A 633 25.32 -25.50 -8.55
N LEU A 634 24.73 -25.28 -7.37
CA LEU A 634 24.54 -26.26 -6.30
C LEU A 634 23.09 -26.72 -6.11
N ASP A 635 22.11 -26.19 -6.86
CA ASP A 635 20.73 -26.64 -6.69
C ASP A 635 20.59 -28.08 -7.22
N PRO A 636 20.08 -29.01 -6.40
CA PRO A 636 19.67 -30.31 -6.88
C PRO A 636 18.33 -30.12 -7.60
N HIS A 637 18.34 -30.38 -8.92
CA HIS A 637 17.19 -30.52 -9.83
C HIS A 637 16.82 -29.28 -10.67
#